data_AF-A0A8C8HPV8-F1
#
_entry.id   AF-A0A8C8HPV8-F1
#
_cell.length_a   1.000
_cell.length_b   1.000
_cell.length_c   1.000
_cell.angle_alpha   90.00
_cell.angle_beta   90.00
_cell.angle_gamma   90.00
#
_symmetry.space_group_name_H-M   'P 1'
#
loop_
_entity.id
_entity.type
_entity.pdbx_description
1 polymer ?
#
loop_
_entity_poly.entity_id
_entity_poly.type
_entity_poly.pdbx_seq_one_letter_code
_entity_poly.pdbx_strand_id
1 'polypeptide(L)'
;MGDWNLSIGTLSEGAQSRLADMLDNAKCGWRQLANVVTEEPRFRCSENEMTSCSLQVLSPTGSPSRYLLERLSERSCTLGFLLHCLKKMEHHEAVQYLTANVMERFQITVQPQAQHATEGGRVVLVCKAIGPAAMGYQWFKGKEEVLGGSGPELVLCPLTPTHQGHYICRVNHGENFIFSQWAHVRIVRSAGSSVSSSFFPPSVSGVRIVRQPRPQVVAEGDSLCLDCFAEANPPPQYQWYHNKQPMPTGKISTLRILCVTTADRGMYSCRVFNLYHEVWSDQVHVKIDPGSSIDASWGEIDPATDKVALLMGNMNYLHHRPLRAPMADVHEMTNLLRQLDFKVVSLLDLNWQEMHSAVTEFLLLLDRGVYGLLYFAGHGYENYGNSFMVPIDAPASYTSENCLWVQDVLQRMQERETSLNVFLLDMCRKRNLNDGVPPQPGQLKVTANIVFGYATCVDAEAFEVNKDDLSNGIFINFLKQRVMEDEKVTVMLDRVAEDMGRCEITRGRQALELRSNLSERRALTDRIQSSGCPETTSARNLQWAIAHVLPKSRNLQFDCGVTVQLGFAAEFSNIMIIYTRILENPKEIASCSAHLTDFTEGLDMDLKMSNQENLLDAGSLLPMEILLPAELPGLYTRLKGLQRLTKELTFTVCLQYKYTNLDEEVHERQTVTVGKPLVSKLNLHEPRLPRSYSASSSFDLHSFSHSSSFPEGFGPSFPASETSSIGSASTTWSYYSQPGVSATPSSPGKLNLPVEDDSPELFDSDAPQPLTTSKSLPHGQVEDLTYRFSNMHNFHSC
;
A
#
# COMPACT_ATOMS: atom_id res chain seq x y z
N MET A 1 -39.55 29.61 -10.92
CA MET A 1 -38.59 29.60 -12.04
C MET A 1 -37.33 28.92 -11.54
N GLY A 2 -36.77 27.97 -12.28
CA GLY A 2 -35.55 27.28 -11.85
C GLY A 2 -34.31 28.16 -12.00
N ASP A 3 -33.33 28.01 -11.11
CA ASP A 3 -32.05 28.71 -11.19
C ASP A 3 -31.18 28.13 -12.31
N TRP A 4 -31.27 28.73 -13.49
CA TRP A 4 -30.45 28.40 -14.66
C TRP A 4 -28.96 28.76 -14.52
N ASN A 5 -28.53 29.23 -13.34
CA ASN A 5 -27.16 29.62 -13.00
C ASN A 5 -26.26 28.44 -12.58
N LEU A 6 -26.80 27.21 -12.51
CA LEU A 6 -26.02 25.99 -12.28
C LEU A 6 -24.99 25.75 -13.40
N SER A 7 -23.78 25.31 -13.06
CA SER A 7 -22.72 24.97 -14.02
C SER A 7 -23.05 23.67 -14.78
N ILE A 8 -22.60 23.54 -16.03
CA ILE A 8 -22.69 22.27 -16.81
C ILE A 8 -22.05 21.10 -16.04
N GLY A 9 -21.02 21.37 -15.23
CA GLY A 9 -20.34 20.37 -14.40
C GLY A 9 -21.21 19.74 -13.31
N THR A 10 -22.38 20.31 -12.98
CA THR A 10 -23.31 19.71 -12.01
C THR A 10 -24.22 18.63 -12.62
N LEU A 11 -24.12 18.38 -13.93
CA LEU A 11 -24.82 17.28 -14.59
C LEU A 11 -24.21 15.94 -14.19
N SER A 12 -25.06 14.95 -13.86
CA SER A 12 -24.58 13.58 -13.66
C SER A 12 -23.96 13.02 -14.93
N GLU A 13 -22.96 12.15 -14.80
CA GLU A 13 -22.18 11.60 -15.92
C GLU A 13 -23.05 11.00 -17.06
N GLY A 14 -24.08 10.20 -16.73
CA GLY A 14 -25.00 9.65 -17.74
C GLY A 14 -25.83 10.69 -18.49
N ALA A 15 -26.01 11.90 -17.92
CA ALA A 15 -26.65 13.03 -18.60
C ALA A 15 -25.67 13.80 -19.49
N GLN A 16 -24.42 13.93 -19.08
CA GLN A 16 -23.35 14.49 -19.93
C GLN A 16 -23.07 13.59 -21.14
N SER A 17 -22.99 12.26 -20.93
CA SER A 17 -22.80 11.30 -22.02
C SER A 17 -23.95 11.37 -23.02
N ARG A 18 -25.20 11.34 -22.55
CA ARG A 18 -26.37 11.37 -23.45
C ARG A 18 -26.54 12.70 -24.19
N LEU A 19 -26.10 13.82 -23.63
CA LEU A 19 -26.01 15.09 -24.35
C LEU A 19 -24.90 15.08 -25.40
N ALA A 20 -23.78 14.43 -25.10
CA ALA A 20 -22.67 14.29 -26.04
C ALA A 20 -23.06 13.40 -27.23
N ASP A 21 -23.74 12.28 -26.99
CA ASP A 21 -24.27 11.39 -28.03
C ASP A 21 -25.21 12.13 -29.00
N MET A 22 -26.05 13.05 -28.50
CA MET A 22 -26.92 13.89 -29.33
C MET A 22 -26.15 14.87 -30.22
N LEU A 23 -25.03 15.42 -29.71
CA LEU A 23 -24.24 16.47 -30.36
C LEU A 23 -23.15 15.93 -31.31
N ASP A 24 -22.74 14.67 -31.16
CA ASP A 24 -21.76 13.96 -32.00
C ASP A 24 -22.35 13.38 -33.30
N ASN A 25 -23.49 13.90 -33.75
CA ASN A 25 -24.16 13.50 -34.98
C ASN A 25 -23.53 14.15 -36.25
N ALA A 26 -23.64 13.47 -37.40
CA ALA A 26 -23.02 13.80 -38.70
C ALA A 26 -23.37 15.19 -39.25
N LYS A 27 -24.38 15.88 -38.73
CA LYS A 27 -24.69 17.29 -39.05
C LYS A 27 -23.80 18.32 -38.30
N CYS A 28 -22.80 17.86 -37.55
CA CYS A 28 -21.79 18.66 -36.84
C CYS A 28 -22.33 19.53 -35.69
N GLY A 29 -23.15 18.95 -34.81
CA GLY A 29 -23.77 19.64 -33.66
C GLY A 29 -22.75 20.30 -32.73
N TRP A 30 -21.68 19.59 -32.34
CA TRP A 30 -20.65 20.17 -31.45
C TRP A 30 -19.81 21.27 -32.10
N ARG A 31 -19.54 21.23 -33.41
CA ARG A 31 -18.83 22.31 -34.10
C ARG A 31 -19.70 23.56 -34.22
N GLN A 32 -21.01 23.37 -34.45
CA GLN A 32 -21.98 24.45 -34.35
C GLN A 32 -22.05 24.98 -32.92
N LEU A 33 -21.96 24.13 -31.89
CA LEU A 33 -21.92 24.56 -30.49
C LEU A 33 -20.69 25.41 -30.21
N ALA A 34 -19.50 24.93 -30.58
CA ALA A 34 -18.23 25.64 -30.44
C ALA A 34 -18.23 27.00 -31.14
N ASN A 35 -18.92 27.14 -32.28
CA ASN A 35 -19.12 28.43 -32.95
C ASN A 35 -20.12 29.34 -32.21
N VAL A 36 -21.27 28.81 -31.77
CA VAL A 36 -22.31 29.61 -31.10
C VAL A 36 -21.88 30.09 -29.72
N VAL A 37 -21.11 29.30 -28.95
CA VAL A 37 -20.61 29.75 -27.64
C VAL A 37 -19.63 30.92 -27.73
N THR A 38 -19.08 31.25 -28.92
CA THR A 38 -18.16 32.40 -29.10
C THR A 38 -18.81 33.77 -28.89
N GLU A 39 -20.14 33.84 -28.78
CA GLU A 39 -20.86 35.07 -28.40
C GLU A 39 -20.43 35.62 -27.03
N GLU A 40 -20.04 34.73 -26.13
CA GLU A 40 -19.38 35.09 -24.88
C GLU A 40 -17.85 34.88 -25.05
N PRO A 41 -17.02 35.94 -25.04
CA PRO A 41 -15.59 35.84 -25.33
C PRO A 41 -14.84 34.82 -24.46
N ARG A 42 -15.31 34.60 -23.23
CA ARG A 42 -14.78 33.62 -22.27
C ARG A 42 -14.90 32.16 -22.75
N PHE A 43 -15.91 31.83 -23.57
CA PHE A 43 -16.16 30.46 -24.04
C PHE A 43 -15.60 30.20 -25.46
N ARG A 44 -14.86 31.15 -26.02
CA ARG A 44 -14.20 31.00 -27.33
C ARG A 44 -13.16 29.87 -27.30
N CYS A 45 -13.32 28.89 -28.17
CA CYS A 45 -12.37 27.80 -28.35
C CYS A 45 -11.23 28.24 -29.30
N SER A 46 -10.00 27.85 -28.98
CA SER A 46 -8.83 28.02 -29.85
C SER A 46 -8.77 26.93 -30.95
N GLU A 47 -7.98 27.15 -31.99
CA GLU A 47 -7.77 26.13 -33.05
C GLU A 47 -7.17 24.83 -32.50
N ASN A 48 -6.29 24.93 -31.51
CA ASN A 48 -5.73 23.78 -30.80
C ASN A 48 -6.84 23.01 -30.05
N GLU A 49 -7.73 23.69 -29.34
CA GLU A 49 -8.86 23.04 -28.65
C GLU A 49 -9.86 22.42 -29.63
N MET A 50 -10.15 23.08 -30.75
CA MET A 50 -11.00 22.53 -31.82
C MET A 50 -10.40 21.28 -32.47
N THR A 51 -9.07 21.24 -32.57
CA THR A 51 -8.32 20.06 -33.03
C THR A 51 -8.37 18.95 -31.98
N SER A 52 -8.12 19.25 -30.71
CA SER A 52 -8.22 18.30 -29.59
C SER A 52 -9.62 17.71 -29.42
N CYS A 53 -10.69 18.48 -29.64
CA CYS A 53 -12.07 17.98 -29.71
C CYS A 53 -12.22 17.00 -30.88
N SER A 54 -11.74 17.36 -32.09
CA SER A 54 -11.86 16.52 -33.28
C SER A 54 -11.10 15.19 -33.15
N LEU A 55 -9.95 15.18 -32.46
CA LEU A 55 -9.12 13.99 -32.25
C LEU A 55 -9.75 12.96 -31.30
N GLN A 56 -10.77 13.32 -30.52
CA GLN A 56 -11.45 12.36 -29.63
C GLN A 56 -12.09 11.19 -30.39
N VAL A 57 -12.48 11.38 -31.66
CA VAL A 57 -13.02 10.32 -32.53
C VAL A 57 -12.02 9.17 -32.77
N LEU A 58 -10.73 9.39 -32.53
CA LEU A 58 -9.70 8.34 -32.65
C LEU A 58 -9.68 7.37 -31.47
N SER A 59 -10.37 7.68 -30.36
CA SER A 59 -10.56 6.76 -29.24
C SER A 59 -11.87 5.97 -29.41
N PRO A 60 -11.89 4.65 -29.15
CA PRO A 60 -13.09 3.83 -29.29
C PRO A 60 -14.24 4.22 -28.34
N THR A 61 -13.98 5.06 -27.34
CA THR A 61 -14.98 5.64 -26.42
C THR A 61 -14.93 7.17 -26.38
N GLY A 62 -14.19 7.81 -27.28
CA GLY A 62 -13.96 9.25 -27.26
C GLY A 62 -15.07 10.04 -27.94
N SER A 63 -15.49 11.13 -27.30
CA SER A 63 -16.58 11.98 -27.75
C SER A 63 -16.10 13.44 -27.85
N PRO A 64 -16.07 14.02 -29.07
CA PRO A 64 -15.77 15.45 -29.27
C PRO A 64 -16.70 16.37 -28.47
N SER A 65 -18.00 16.03 -28.44
CA SER A 65 -19.00 16.79 -27.68
C SER A 65 -18.75 16.75 -26.18
N ARG A 66 -18.40 15.58 -25.61
CA ARG A 66 -18.13 15.43 -24.19
C ARG A 66 -16.90 16.25 -23.76
N TYR A 67 -15.84 16.21 -24.56
CA TYR A 67 -14.64 17.01 -24.33
C TYR A 67 -14.93 18.52 -24.41
N LEU A 68 -15.72 18.97 -25.41
CA LEU A 68 -16.15 20.37 -25.50
C LEU A 68 -17.00 20.81 -24.29
N LEU A 69 -17.97 19.99 -23.87
CA LEU A 69 -18.81 20.28 -22.70
C LEU A 69 -18.00 20.36 -21.40
N GLU A 70 -16.96 19.54 -21.27
CA GLU A 70 -16.01 19.59 -20.15
C GLU A 70 -15.20 20.90 -20.15
N ARG A 71 -14.61 21.30 -21.30
CA ARG A 71 -13.90 22.59 -21.42
C ARG A 71 -14.82 23.79 -21.11
N LEU A 72 -16.10 23.72 -21.49
CA LEU A 72 -17.10 24.73 -21.14
C LEU A 72 -17.43 24.72 -19.64
N SER A 73 -17.51 23.55 -19.02
CA SER A 73 -17.70 23.38 -17.58
C SER A 73 -16.55 23.98 -16.76
N GLU A 74 -15.30 23.71 -17.12
CA GLU A 74 -14.10 24.29 -16.49
C GLU A 74 -14.12 25.83 -16.52
N ARG A 75 -14.61 26.42 -17.61
CA ARG A 75 -14.78 27.87 -17.78
C ARG A 75 -16.00 28.44 -17.05
N SER A 76 -16.68 27.63 -16.23
CA SER A 76 -17.91 27.98 -15.49
C SER A 76 -19.09 28.38 -16.38
N CYS A 77 -19.27 27.69 -17.51
CA CYS A 77 -20.46 27.83 -18.35
C CYS A 77 -21.71 27.31 -17.63
N THR A 78 -22.81 28.07 -17.68
CA THR A 78 -24.06 27.72 -17.01
C THR A 78 -25.01 26.94 -17.92
N LEU A 79 -25.89 26.14 -17.31
CA LEU A 79 -26.95 25.42 -18.02
C LEU A 79 -27.91 26.39 -18.74
N GLY A 80 -28.13 27.59 -18.21
CA GLY A 80 -28.89 28.65 -18.89
C GLY A 80 -28.23 29.13 -20.18
N PHE A 81 -26.91 29.35 -20.15
CA PHE A 81 -26.16 29.74 -21.35
C PHE A 81 -26.09 28.59 -22.38
N LEU A 82 -25.83 27.36 -21.92
CA LEU A 82 -25.86 26.18 -22.79
C LEU A 82 -27.23 26.02 -23.47
N LEU A 83 -28.33 26.15 -22.72
CA LEU A 83 -29.68 26.08 -23.27
C LEU A 83 -29.95 27.19 -24.29
N HIS A 84 -29.45 28.41 -24.05
CA HIS A 84 -29.55 29.52 -25.00
C HIS A 84 -28.83 29.18 -26.32
N CYS A 85 -27.59 28.70 -26.26
CA CYS A 85 -26.83 28.27 -27.43
C CYS A 85 -27.54 27.13 -28.18
N LEU A 86 -28.01 26.09 -27.46
CA LEU A 86 -28.72 24.94 -28.04
C LEU A 86 -30.04 25.32 -28.71
N LYS A 87 -30.78 26.30 -28.17
CA LYS A 87 -31.98 26.87 -28.81
C LYS A 87 -31.63 27.63 -30.09
N LYS A 88 -30.53 28.41 -30.07
CA LYS A 88 -30.11 29.22 -31.21
C LYS A 88 -29.61 28.40 -32.40
N MET A 89 -29.05 27.21 -32.17
CA MET A 89 -28.72 26.23 -33.22
C MET A 89 -29.89 25.30 -33.58
N GLU A 90 -31.10 25.56 -33.08
CA GLU A 90 -32.31 24.76 -33.36
C GLU A 90 -32.17 23.26 -32.98
N HIS A 91 -31.37 22.94 -31.97
CA HIS A 91 -31.13 21.54 -31.55
C HIS A 91 -32.21 21.03 -30.58
N HIS A 92 -33.44 20.96 -31.10
CA HIS A 92 -34.68 20.67 -30.36
C HIS A 92 -34.57 19.47 -29.39
N GLU A 93 -33.91 18.37 -29.79
CA GLU A 93 -33.75 17.17 -28.95
C GLU A 93 -32.94 17.43 -27.66
N ALA A 94 -31.77 18.06 -27.76
CA ALA A 94 -30.93 18.42 -26.61
C ALA A 94 -31.60 19.49 -25.73
N VAL A 95 -32.33 20.43 -26.33
CA VAL A 95 -33.14 21.42 -25.59
C VAL A 95 -34.25 20.73 -24.79
N GLN A 96 -34.97 19.78 -25.39
CA GLN A 96 -36.00 19.00 -24.72
C GLN A 96 -35.38 18.12 -23.61
N TYR A 97 -34.23 17.50 -23.87
CA TYR A 97 -33.52 16.67 -22.89
C TYR A 97 -33.09 17.46 -21.64
N LEU A 98 -32.45 18.63 -21.82
CA LEU A 98 -32.09 19.51 -20.69
C LEU A 98 -33.33 20.01 -19.93
N THR A 99 -34.39 20.39 -20.64
CA THR A 99 -35.58 20.97 -20.02
C THR A 99 -36.40 19.92 -19.26
N ALA A 100 -36.44 18.66 -19.74
CA ALA A 100 -37.26 17.60 -19.15
C ALA A 100 -36.52 16.66 -18.18
N ASN A 101 -35.28 16.25 -18.48
CA ASN A 101 -34.59 15.19 -17.72
C ASN A 101 -33.56 15.72 -16.70
N VAL A 102 -33.09 16.96 -16.85
CA VAL A 102 -32.09 17.55 -15.93
C VAL A 102 -32.76 18.40 -14.84
N MET A 103 -33.83 19.12 -15.16
CA MET A 103 -34.47 20.05 -14.23
C MET A 103 -35.40 19.40 -13.18
N GLU A 104 -35.87 18.17 -13.40
CA GLU A 104 -36.83 17.51 -12.50
C GLU A 104 -36.21 16.48 -11.55
N ARG A 105 -34.93 16.62 -11.18
CA ARG A 105 -34.37 15.84 -10.07
C ARG A 105 -34.83 16.40 -8.72
N PHE A 106 -35.93 15.87 -8.22
CA PHE A 106 -36.27 15.88 -6.80
C PHE A 106 -35.81 14.57 -6.13
N GLN A 107 -35.41 14.64 -4.86
CA GLN A 107 -34.87 13.51 -4.10
C GLN A 107 -35.51 13.41 -2.72
N ILE A 108 -35.88 12.20 -2.30
CA ILE A 108 -36.32 11.91 -0.93
C ILE A 108 -35.11 12.01 0.02
N THR A 109 -35.15 12.99 0.93
CA THR A 109 -34.11 13.27 1.93
C THR A 109 -34.43 12.69 3.31
N VAL A 110 -35.71 12.41 3.60
CA VAL A 110 -36.14 11.67 4.80
C VAL A 110 -36.91 10.44 4.37
N GLN A 111 -36.35 9.27 4.65
CA GLN A 111 -37.00 7.97 4.40
C GLN A 111 -37.89 7.57 5.59
N PRO A 112 -39.01 6.86 5.36
CA PRO A 112 -39.86 6.38 6.44
C PRO A 112 -39.20 5.22 7.19
N GLN A 113 -39.28 5.27 8.51
CA GLN A 113 -38.74 4.22 9.39
C GLN A 113 -39.83 3.26 9.84
N ALA A 114 -39.49 1.98 9.98
CA ALA A 114 -40.38 0.95 10.54
C ALA A 114 -40.73 1.27 12.01
N GLN A 115 -41.98 1.00 12.40
CA GLN A 115 -42.50 1.37 13.72
C GLN A 115 -43.33 0.26 14.37
N HIS A 116 -43.34 0.27 15.69
CA HIS A 116 -44.04 -0.68 16.56
C HIS A 116 -44.91 0.10 17.54
N ALA A 117 -46.19 -0.28 17.67
CA ALA A 117 -47.12 0.36 18.61
C ALA A 117 -48.22 -0.62 19.06
N THR A 118 -48.89 -0.30 20.15
CA THR A 118 -50.04 -1.07 20.65
C THR A 118 -51.31 -0.75 19.89
N GLU A 119 -52.29 -1.66 19.93
CA GLU A 119 -53.65 -1.42 19.42
C GLU A 119 -54.27 -0.21 20.12
N GLY A 120 -54.95 0.65 19.36
CA GLY A 120 -55.43 1.96 19.82
C GLY A 120 -54.37 3.08 19.89
N GLY A 121 -53.08 2.77 19.65
CA GLY A 121 -51.99 3.73 19.65
C GLY A 121 -51.97 4.68 18.44
N ARG A 122 -50.89 5.45 18.31
CA ARG A 122 -50.64 6.38 17.18
C ARG A 122 -49.28 6.07 16.55
N VAL A 123 -49.22 6.02 15.22
CA VAL A 123 -47.98 5.89 14.43
C VAL A 123 -47.91 7.03 13.43
N VAL A 124 -46.73 7.63 13.26
CA VAL A 124 -46.51 8.69 12.25
C VAL A 124 -45.32 8.31 11.37
N LEU A 125 -45.59 7.92 10.12
CA LEU A 125 -44.55 7.71 9.12
C LEU A 125 -44.25 9.04 8.42
N VAL A 126 -42.98 9.30 8.12
CA VAL A 126 -42.52 10.57 7.53
C VAL A 126 -41.71 10.29 6.27
N CYS A 127 -42.04 10.98 5.19
CA CYS A 127 -41.30 11.00 3.93
C CYS A 127 -41.17 12.45 3.47
N LYS A 128 -39.94 12.95 3.32
CA LYS A 128 -39.69 14.35 2.87
C LYS A 128 -38.75 14.33 1.68
N ALA A 129 -39.05 15.15 0.69
CA ALA A 129 -38.21 15.35 -0.49
C ALA A 129 -37.80 16.82 -0.64
N ILE A 130 -36.67 17.05 -1.31
CA ILE A 130 -36.23 18.35 -1.80
C ILE A 130 -36.34 18.35 -3.32
N GLY A 131 -36.87 19.42 -3.90
CA GLY A 131 -37.19 19.53 -5.31
C GLY A 131 -37.88 20.86 -5.65
N PRO A 132 -38.39 21.01 -6.88
CA PRO A 132 -39.14 22.18 -7.30
C PRO A 132 -40.39 22.44 -6.44
N ALA A 133 -40.90 23.67 -6.46
CA ALA A 133 -42.13 24.02 -5.77
C ALA A 133 -43.34 23.25 -6.35
N ALA A 134 -44.24 22.78 -5.47
CA ALA A 134 -45.40 21.92 -5.75
C ALA A 134 -45.09 20.42 -6.01
N MET A 135 -44.34 19.78 -5.10
CA MET A 135 -44.30 18.31 -5.00
C MET A 135 -45.58 17.73 -4.38
N GLY A 136 -46.16 16.72 -5.02
CA GLY A 136 -47.22 15.88 -4.48
C GLY A 136 -46.66 14.68 -3.71
N TYR A 137 -47.44 14.19 -2.75
CA TYR A 137 -47.14 13.00 -1.95
C TYR A 137 -48.35 12.06 -2.00
N GLN A 138 -48.12 10.75 -2.05
CA GLN A 138 -49.16 9.74 -1.88
C GLN A 138 -48.61 8.50 -1.19
N TRP A 139 -49.22 8.10 -0.08
CA TRP A 139 -48.86 6.88 0.64
C TRP A 139 -49.65 5.67 0.14
N PHE A 140 -48.99 4.52 0.17
CA PHE A 140 -49.53 3.22 -0.21
C PHE A 140 -49.32 2.23 0.92
N LYS A 141 -50.28 1.31 1.09
CA LYS A 141 -50.16 0.13 1.94
C LYS A 141 -50.17 -1.11 1.04
N GLY A 142 -49.03 -1.75 0.88
CA GLY A 142 -48.86 -2.78 -0.16
C GLY A 142 -49.11 -2.20 -1.55
N LYS A 143 -50.26 -2.50 -2.17
CA LYS A 143 -50.66 -1.99 -3.50
C LYS A 143 -51.81 -0.97 -3.46
N GLU A 144 -52.40 -0.71 -2.30
CA GLU A 144 -53.58 0.16 -2.16
C GLU A 144 -53.18 1.57 -1.70
N GLU A 145 -53.81 2.61 -2.27
CA GLU A 145 -53.61 3.99 -1.83
C GLU A 145 -54.25 4.24 -0.46
N VAL A 146 -53.50 4.87 0.45
CA VAL A 146 -54.00 5.22 1.78
C VAL A 146 -54.77 6.53 1.70
N LEU A 147 -56.08 6.47 1.95
CA LEU A 147 -56.95 7.65 2.00
C LEU A 147 -56.45 8.64 3.07
N GLY A 148 -56.34 9.92 2.70
CA GLY A 148 -55.76 10.96 3.55
C GLY A 148 -54.23 10.97 3.62
N GLY A 149 -53.56 9.99 3.01
CA GLY A 149 -52.10 9.94 2.88
C GLY A 149 -51.55 10.78 1.73
N SER A 150 -52.00 12.03 1.55
CA SER A 150 -51.58 12.91 0.45
C SER A 150 -50.49 13.93 0.84
N GLY A 151 -49.86 13.75 1.99
CA GLY A 151 -48.84 14.66 2.55
C GLY A 151 -47.52 13.96 2.90
N PRO A 152 -46.49 14.74 3.30
CA PRO A 152 -45.18 14.21 3.69
C PRO A 152 -45.20 13.40 5.00
N GLU A 153 -46.33 13.37 5.70
CA GLU A 153 -46.50 12.64 6.97
C GLU A 153 -47.80 11.84 6.90
N LEU A 154 -47.74 10.53 7.19
CA LEU A 154 -48.89 9.65 7.30
C LEU A 154 -49.15 9.34 8.77
N VAL A 155 -50.29 9.79 9.28
CA VAL A 155 -50.73 9.58 10.67
C VAL A 155 -51.73 8.42 10.72
N LEU A 156 -51.36 7.32 11.38
CA LEU A 156 -52.23 6.18 11.64
C LEU A 156 -52.70 6.27 13.10
N CYS A 157 -53.94 6.73 13.31
CA CYS A 157 -54.51 6.96 14.64
C CYS A 157 -56.05 6.93 14.61
N PRO A 158 -56.74 6.15 15.46
CA PRO A 158 -56.19 5.10 16.33
C PRO A 158 -55.68 3.91 15.51
N LEU A 159 -54.68 3.19 16.03
CA LEU A 159 -54.07 2.06 15.34
C LEU A 159 -54.91 0.78 15.50
N THR A 160 -55.67 0.43 14.46
CA THR A 160 -56.47 -0.81 14.37
C THR A 160 -55.66 -1.96 13.74
N PRO A 161 -56.06 -3.23 13.91
CA PRO A 161 -55.43 -4.39 13.25
C PRO A 161 -55.28 -4.24 11.72
N THR A 162 -56.20 -3.51 11.09
CA THR A 162 -56.18 -3.18 9.65
C THR A 162 -55.03 -2.24 9.24
N HIS A 163 -54.34 -1.57 10.18
CA HIS A 163 -53.17 -0.73 9.91
C HIS A 163 -51.83 -1.48 9.96
N GLN A 164 -51.80 -2.77 10.32
CA GLN A 164 -50.56 -3.56 10.23
C GLN A 164 -50.18 -3.84 8.76
N GLY A 165 -48.93 -3.59 8.39
CA GLY A 165 -48.41 -3.91 7.05
C GLY A 165 -47.20 -3.07 6.62
N HIS A 166 -46.83 -3.20 5.34
CA HIS A 166 -45.76 -2.44 4.70
C HIS A 166 -46.32 -1.19 4.00
N TYR A 167 -45.69 -0.05 4.28
CA TYR A 167 -46.04 1.26 3.75
C TYR A 167 -44.89 1.82 2.91
N ILE A 168 -45.24 2.52 1.83
CA ILE A 168 -44.32 3.21 0.94
C ILE A 168 -44.94 4.55 0.51
N CYS A 169 -44.12 5.58 0.35
CA CYS A 169 -44.57 6.89 -0.11
C CYS A 169 -44.09 7.13 -1.55
N ARG A 170 -45.01 7.49 -2.45
CA ARG A 170 -44.70 8.11 -3.74
C ARG A 170 -44.56 9.61 -3.53
N VAL A 171 -43.49 10.20 -4.03
CA VAL A 171 -43.38 11.65 -4.23
C VAL A 171 -43.44 11.91 -5.74
N ASN A 172 -44.20 12.90 -6.18
CA ASN A 172 -44.31 13.24 -7.59
C ASN A 172 -44.21 14.75 -7.85
N HIS A 173 -43.76 15.11 -9.05
CA HIS A 173 -43.76 16.46 -9.58
C HIS A 173 -44.15 16.35 -11.06
N GLY A 174 -45.28 16.96 -11.45
CA GLY A 174 -45.89 16.68 -12.75
C GLY A 174 -46.17 15.19 -12.95
N GLU A 175 -45.72 14.66 -14.09
CA GLU A 175 -45.82 13.23 -14.45
C GLU A 175 -44.72 12.36 -13.82
N ASN A 176 -43.62 12.96 -13.35
CA ASN A 176 -42.48 12.24 -12.78
C ASN A 176 -42.73 11.86 -11.31
N PHE A 177 -42.33 10.65 -10.91
CA PHE A 177 -42.45 10.18 -9.53
C PHE A 177 -41.28 9.29 -9.09
N ILE A 178 -40.98 9.32 -7.78
CA ILE A 178 -40.08 8.37 -7.11
C ILE A 178 -40.75 7.79 -5.87
N PHE A 179 -40.36 6.57 -5.50
CA PHE A 179 -40.85 5.90 -4.29
C PHE A 179 -39.79 5.95 -3.17
N SER A 180 -40.27 6.02 -1.93
CA SER A 180 -39.45 5.85 -0.72
C SER A 180 -39.02 4.39 -0.53
N GLN A 181 -38.19 4.15 0.48
CA GLN A 181 -38.02 2.82 1.05
C GLN A 181 -39.31 2.35 1.73
N TRP A 182 -39.45 1.03 1.93
CA TRP A 182 -40.58 0.42 2.64
C TRP A 182 -40.41 0.54 4.17
N ALA A 183 -41.45 1.01 4.85
CA ALA A 183 -41.55 1.00 6.30
C ALA A 183 -42.61 0.00 6.78
N HIS A 184 -42.26 -0.89 7.69
CA HIS A 184 -43.21 -1.84 8.26
C HIS A 184 -43.83 -1.30 9.56
N VAL A 185 -45.15 -1.34 9.67
CA VAL A 185 -45.90 -1.02 10.90
C VAL A 185 -46.40 -2.33 11.52
N ARG A 186 -45.91 -2.68 12.71
CA ARG A 186 -46.32 -3.89 13.46
C ARG A 186 -47.10 -3.50 14.71
N ILE A 187 -48.20 -4.20 14.97
CA ILE A 187 -49.00 -4.00 16.18
C ILE A 187 -48.55 -5.01 17.25
N VAL A 188 -48.26 -4.53 18.45
CA VAL A 188 -47.86 -5.35 19.60
C VAL A 188 -49.06 -5.54 20.51
N ARG A 189 -49.47 -6.80 20.72
CA ARG A 189 -50.51 -7.15 21.68
C ARG A 189 -49.90 -7.25 23.07
N SER A 190 -50.35 -6.42 24.02
CA SER A 190 -50.01 -6.57 25.43
C SER A 190 -50.69 -7.82 25.99
N ALA A 191 -49.92 -8.87 26.24
CA ALA A 191 -50.39 -10.03 26.97
C ALA A 191 -50.43 -9.73 28.48
N GLY A 192 -51.64 -9.50 29.00
CA GLY A 192 -51.98 -9.66 30.42
C GLY A 192 -51.30 -8.73 31.43
N SER A 193 -52.01 -7.66 31.83
CA SER A 193 -52.11 -7.36 33.26
C SER A 193 -53.50 -6.80 33.58
N SER A 194 -53.94 -7.05 34.80
CA SER A 194 -55.33 -6.91 35.28
C SER A 194 -55.79 -5.46 35.44
N VAL A 195 -57.11 -5.30 35.42
CA VAL A 195 -57.84 -4.04 35.65
C VAL A 195 -57.35 -3.32 36.92
N SER A 196 -56.91 -2.07 36.75
CA SER A 196 -56.97 -1.03 37.78
C SER A 196 -57.50 0.24 37.13
N SER A 197 -58.50 0.84 37.75
CA SER A 197 -59.25 1.98 37.23
C SER A 197 -58.44 3.28 37.28
N SER A 198 -57.78 3.62 36.18
CA SER A 198 -57.20 4.95 35.93
C SER A 198 -57.52 5.38 34.49
N PHE A 199 -58.11 6.57 34.33
CA PHE A 199 -58.81 7.01 33.10
C PHE A 199 -57.90 7.43 31.91
N PHE A 200 -56.64 6.97 31.87
CA PHE A 200 -55.72 7.23 30.76
C PHE A 200 -54.81 6.03 30.49
N PRO A 201 -54.85 5.39 29.31
CA PRO A 201 -53.77 4.52 28.89
C PRO A 201 -52.51 5.37 28.63
N PRO A 202 -51.31 4.93 29.01
CA PRO A 202 -50.07 5.64 28.69
C PRO A 202 -49.77 5.46 27.19
N SER A 203 -50.33 6.35 26.37
CA SER A 203 -49.86 6.54 25.01
C SER A 203 -48.37 6.89 25.09
N VAL A 204 -47.52 6.06 24.49
CA VAL A 204 -46.10 6.38 24.29
C VAL A 204 -46.03 7.42 23.17
N SER A 205 -46.44 8.63 23.52
CA SER A 205 -46.48 9.85 22.72
C SER A 205 -45.66 10.89 23.47
N GLY A 206 -44.37 10.61 23.64
CA GLY A 206 -43.41 11.49 24.28
C GLY A 206 -42.02 11.20 23.72
N VAL A 207 -41.21 12.25 23.58
CA VAL A 207 -39.77 12.11 23.34
C VAL A 207 -39.13 11.55 24.61
N ARG A 208 -38.36 10.47 24.53
CA ARG A 208 -37.66 9.87 25.66
C ARG A 208 -36.18 9.71 25.33
N ILE A 209 -35.31 10.41 26.04
CA ILE A 209 -33.86 10.20 25.94
C ILE A 209 -33.52 8.86 26.60
N VAL A 210 -32.83 7.99 25.86
CA VAL A 210 -32.41 6.63 26.28
C VAL A 210 -30.90 6.59 26.55
N ARG A 211 -30.12 7.45 25.88
CA ARG A 211 -28.69 7.62 26.12
C ARG A 211 -28.41 9.12 26.33
N GLN A 212 -28.05 9.46 27.57
CA GLN A 212 -27.63 10.80 27.95
C GLN A 212 -26.16 11.04 27.56
N PRO A 213 -25.75 12.30 27.30
CA PRO A 213 -24.34 12.65 27.16
C PRO A 213 -23.61 12.40 28.48
N ARG A 214 -22.28 12.19 28.39
CA ARG A 214 -21.41 11.99 29.55
C ARG A 214 -20.36 13.11 29.61
N PRO A 215 -19.96 13.58 30.80
CA PRO A 215 -18.86 14.53 30.92
C PRO A 215 -17.57 13.90 30.40
N GLN A 216 -16.77 14.71 29.71
CA GLN A 216 -15.48 14.33 29.14
C GLN A 216 -14.40 15.31 29.56
N VAL A 217 -13.19 14.80 29.72
CA VAL A 217 -11.95 15.57 29.89
C VAL A 217 -11.12 15.25 28.65
N VAL A 218 -10.69 16.29 27.93
CA VAL A 218 -10.09 16.17 26.59
C VAL A 218 -8.90 17.13 26.52
N ALA A 219 -7.77 16.72 25.93
CA ALA A 219 -6.64 17.64 25.80
C ALA A 219 -6.88 18.66 24.67
N GLU A 220 -6.24 19.82 24.73
CA GLU A 220 -6.27 20.78 23.62
C GLU A 220 -5.60 20.15 22.38
N GLY A 221 -6.37 20.07 21.27
CA GLY A 221 -6.00 19.38 20.03
C GLY A 221 -6.78 18.09 19.75
N ASP A 222 -7.31 17.41 20.76
CA ASP A 222 -8.02 16.13 20.62
C ASP A 222 -9.44 16.28 20.06
N SER A 223 -10.11 15.15 19.76
CA SER A 223 -11.52 15.14 19.35
C SER A 223 -12.51 14.91 20.50
N LEU A 224 -13.49 15.80 20.65
CA LEU A 224 -14.62 15.66 21.59
C LEU A 224 -15.79 14.96 20.91
N CYS A 225 -16.39 13.96 21.57
CA CYS A 225 -17.51 13.18 21.03
C CYS A 225 -18.60 13.00 22.09
N LEU A 226 -19.68 13.80 21.99
CA LEU A 226 -20.83 13.72 22.90
C LEU A 226 -22.03 13.06 22.22
N ASP A 227 -22.64 12.10 22.91
CA ASP A 227 -23.73 11.27 22.41
C ASP A 227 -25.04 11.55 23.15
N CYS A 228 -26.12 11.83 22.43
CA CYS A 228 -27.49 11.93 22.95
C CYS A 228 -28.44 11.16 22.03
N PHE A 229 -29.08 10.10 22.52
CA PHE A 229 -30.01 9.28 21.73
C PHE A 229 -31.38 9.20 22.40
N ALA A 230 -32.44 9.32 21.61
CA ALA A 230 -33.81 9.27 22.07
C ALA A 230 -34.72 8.39 21.20
N GLU A 231 -35.72 7.80 21.85
CA GLU A 231 -36.89 7.19 21.24
C GLU A 231 -38.01 8.25 21.17
N ALA A 232 -38.57 8.50 19.98
CA ALA A 232 -39.72 9.39 19.84
C ALA A 232 -40.57 9.04 18.61
N ASN A 233 -41.87 9.35 18.69
CA ASN A 233 -42.84 9.20 17.62
C ASN A 233 -43.71 10.49 17.56
N PRO A 234 -43.60 11.32 16.49
CA PRO A 234 -42.70 11.21 15.34
C PRO A 234 -41.21 11.22 15.71
N PRO A 235 -40.31 10.83 14.78
CA PRO A 235 -38.86 10.73 15.03
C PRO A 235 -38.25 12.01 15.63
N PRO A 236 -37.24 11.88 16.51
CA PRO A 236 -36.64 13.01 17.20
C PRO A 236 -35.68 13.80 16.30
N GLN A 237 -35.71 15.12 16.44
CA GLN A 237 -34.71 16.07 15.97
C GLN A 237 -33.80 16.46 17.15
N TYR A 238 -32.56 16.82 16.83
CA TYR A 238 -31.52 17.12 17.81
C TYR A 238 -30.98 18.53 17.58
N GLN A 239 -30.68 19.26 18.65
CA GLN A 239 -29.97 20.53 18.61
C GLN A 239 -29.04 20.63 19.83
N TRP A 240 -27.73 20.62 19.60
CA TRP A 240 -26.75 20.79 20.67
C TRP A 240 -26.58 22.25 21.07
N TYR A 241 -26.29 22.45 22.35
CA TYR A 241 -25.98 23.74 22.95
C TYR A 241 -24.65 23.66 23.69
N HIS A 242 -23.84 24.70 23.54
CA HIS A 242 -22.61 24.95 24.29
C HIS A 242 -22.79 26.24 25.10
N ASN A 243 -22.53 26.19 26.41
CA ASN A 243 -22.69 27.34 27.31
C ASN A 243 -24.05 28.07 27.17
N LYS A 244 -25.12 27.27 26.97
CA LYS A 244 -26.52 27.71 26.71
C LYS A 244 -26.78 28.40 25.36
N GLN A 245 -25.82 28.45 24.43
CA GLN A 245 -26.02 28.92 23.05
C GLN A 245 -26.13 27.75 22.06
N PRO A 246 -27.01 27.83 21.03
CA PRO A 246 -27.20 26.75 20.07
C PRO A 246 -26.03 26.63 19.07
N MET A 247 -25.53 25.40 18.86
CA MET A 247 -24.42 25.14 17.94
C MET A 247 -24.91 24.94 16.49
N PRO A 248 -24.40 25.66 15.48
CA PRO A 248 -24.86 25.53 14.09
C PRO A 248 -24.72 24.11 13.49
N THR A 249 -23.66 23.40 13.90
CA THR A 249 -23.26 22.07 13.38
C THR A 249 -23.93 20.90 14.11
N GLY A 250 -24.42 21.10 15.34
CA GLY A 250 -24.92 20.03 16.20
C GLY A 250 -26.39 19.69 15.98
N LYS A 251 -26.76 19.19 14.78
CA LYS A 251 -28.17 18.86 14.42
C LYS A 251 -28.52 17.36 14.42
N ILE A 252 -27.61 16.53 14.92
CA ILE A 252 -27.71 15.06 14.95
C ILE A 252 -27.42 14.53 16.35
N SER A 253 -27.73 13.25 16.60
CA SER A 253 -27.59 12.59 17.91
C SER A 253 -26.17 12.54 18.47
N THR A 254 -25.14 12.75 17.66
CA THR A 254 -23.74 12.73 18.08
C THR A 254 -23.05 14.03 17.67
N LEU A 255 -22.59 14.80 18.64
CA LEU A 255 -21.75 15.98 18.42
C LEU A 255 -20.29 15.54 18.35
N ARG A 256 -19.59 15.89 17.27
CA ARG A 256 -18.14 15.71 17.12
C ARG A 256 -17.46 17.05 16.86
N ILE A 257 -16.41 17.33 17.61
CA ILE A 257 -15.47 18.44 17.37
C ILE A 257 -14.11 17.77 17.17
N LEU A 258 -13.47 17.97 16.02
CA LEU A 258 -12.30 17.15 15.61
C LEU A 258 -10.98 17.64 16.20
N CYS A 259 -10.86 18.93 16.51
CA CYS A 259 -9.73 19.52 17.22
C CYS A 259 -10.29 20.50 18.24
N VAL A 260 -10.36 20.14 19.53
CA VAL A 260 -10.88 21.06 20.56
C VAL A 260 -9.81 22.05 20.99
N THR A 261 -10.26 23.27 21.24
CA THR A 261 -9.46 24.37 21.80
C THR A 261 -9.96 24.69 23.21
N THR A 262 -9.19 25.43 23.99
CA THR A 262 -9.65 25.98 25.29
C THR A 262 -10.96 26.76 25.22
N ALA A 263 -11.37 27.26 24.03
CA ALA A 263 -12.68 27.89 23.80
C ALA A 263 -13.87 26.92 23.81
N ASP A 264 -13.65 25.63 23.50
CA ASP A 264 -14.68 24.59 23.52
C ASP A 264 -15.01 24.13 24.96
N ARG A 265 -14.23 24.55 25.96
CA ARG A 265 -14.49 24.25 27.37
C ARG A 265 -15.86 24.80 27.81
N GLY A 266 -16.61 24.01 28.56
CA GLY A 266 -17.85 24.49 29.17
C GLY A 266 -18.94 23.44 29.31
N MET A 267 -20.18 23.91 29.40
CA MET A 267 -21.36 23.10 29.66
C MET A 267 -22.11 22.78 28.38
N TYR A 268 -22.22 21.49 28.05
CA TYR A 268 -22.95 20.99 26.89
C TYR A 268 -24.28 20.37 27.29
N SER A 269 -25.30 20.54 26.44
CA SER A 269 -26.61 19.89 26.57
C SER A 269 -27.23 19.72 25.20
N CYS A 270 -27.96 18.63 24.98
CA CYS A 270 -28.68 18.36 23.75
C CYS A 270 -30.18 18.57 23.96
N ARG A 271 -30.80 19.41 23.13
CA ARG A 271 -32.25 19.56 23.02
C ARG A 271 -32.77 18.52 22.04
N VAL A 272 -33.64 17.64 22.50
CA VAL A 272 -34.28 16.62 21.67
C VAL A 272 -35.77 16.92 21.55
N PHE A 273 -36.28 17.05 20.34
CA PHE A 273 -37.66 17.49 20.13
C PHE A 273 -38.30 16.83 18.90
N ASN A 274 -39.62 16.75 18.91
CA ASN A 274 -40.42 16.47 17.72
C ASN A 274 -41.55 17.51 17.62
N LEU A 275 -42.52 17.30 16.73
CA LEU A 275 -43.63 18.24 16.51
C LEU A 275 -44.57 18.43 17.72
N TYR A 276 -44.45 17.62 18.77
CA TYR A 276 -45.38 17.59 19.90
C TYR A 276 -44.70 17.70 21.27
N HIS A 277 -43.45 17.26 21.38
CA HIS A 277 -42.74 17.18 22.67
C HIS A 277 -41.28 17.61 22.53
N GLU A 278 -40.74 18.16 23.60
CA GLU A 278 -39.36 18.57 23.76
C GLU A 278 -38.83 18.06 25.10
N VAL A 279 -37.64 17.47 25.08
CA VAL A 279 -36.92 17.00 26.27
C VAL A 279 -35.46 17.40 26.14
N TRP A 280 -34.88 17.86 27.25
CA TRP A 280 -33.47 18.22 27.33
C TRP A 280 -32.67 17.07 27.92
N SER A 281 -31.44 16.89 27.41
CA SER A 281 -30.48 15.99 28.01
C SER A 281 -29.97 16.53 29.35
N ASP A 282 -29.31 15.66 30.10
CA ASP A 282 -28.49 16.10 31.23
C ASP A 282 -27.40 17.07 30.73
N GLN A 283 -27.03 18.03 31.59
CA GLN A 283 -26.00 19.01 31.26
C GLN A 283 -24.63 18.49 31.71
N VAL A 284 -23.69 18.38 30.78
CA VAL A 284 -22.36 17.81 31.03
C VAL A 284 -21.27 18.86 30.92
N HIS A 285 -20.37 18.89 31.90
CA HIS A 285 -19.19 19.75 31.86
C HIS A 285 -18.07 19.07 31.09
N VAL A 286 -17.61 19.70 30.02
CA VAL A 286 -16.39 19.33 29.28
C VAL A 286 -15.23 20.14 29.84
N LYS A 287 -14.20 19.47 30.35
CA LYS A 287 -12.94 20.10 30.74
C LYS A 287 -11.95 19.95 29.59
N ILE A 288 -11.18 21.01 29.36
CA ILE A 288 -10.07 21.01 28.44
C ILE A 288 -8.85 21.46 29.24
N ASP A 289 -7.90 20.55 29.37
CA ASP A 289 -6.73 20.71 30.23
C ASP A 289 -5.52 21.11 29.36
N PRO A 290 -4.66 22.04 29.85
CA PRO A 290 -3.48 22.47 29.10
C PRO A 290 -2.47 21.32 29.02
N GLY A 291 -2.03 20.99 27.81
CA GLY A 291 -1.16 19.85 27.57
C GLY A 291 0.25 20.02 28.12
N SER A 292 0.56 19.41 29.27
CA SER A 292 1.94 19.10 29.66
C SER A 292 2.06 17.88 30.59
N SER A 293 2.50 16.76 30.00
CA SER A 293 3.32 15.68 30.57
C SER A 293 2.95 14.94 31.89
N ILE A 294 2.58 13.66 31.72
CA ILE A 294 2.91 12.47 32.55
C ILE A 294 2.27 12.47 33.97
N ASP A 295 1.31 11.60 34.30
CA ASP A 295 1.38 10.13 34.24
C ASP A 295 -0.02 9.46 34.16
N ALA A 296 -0.09 8.24 33.61
CA ALA A 296 -1.21 7.27 33.49
C ALA A 296 -2.68 7.80 33.41
N SER A 297 -3.48 7.54 32.37
CA SER A 297 -3.42 6.46 31.36
C SER A 297 -3.74 6.98 29.95
N TRP A 298 -2.80 6.81 29.03
CA TRP A 298 -3.05 6.96 27.60
C TRP A 298 -4.10 5.94 27.15
N GLY A 299 -5.07 6.37 26.32
CA GLY A 299 -5.69 5.43 25.40
C GLY A 299 -4.60 4.91 24.47
N GLU A 300 -4.46 3.59 24.37
CA GLU A 300 -3.41 2.98 23.55
C GLU A 300 -3.48 3.53 22.11
N ILE A 301 -2.37 4.10 21.63
CA ILE A 301 -2.13 4.16 20.18
C ILE A 301 -2.14 2.71 19.74
N ASP A 302 -3.11 2.29 18.90
CA ASP A 302 -3.17 0.92 18.34
C ASP A 302 -1.76 0.55 17.84
N PRO A 303 -1.02 -0.34 18.54
CA PRO A 303 0.38 -0.58 18.23
C PRO A 303 0.51 -1.34 16.92
N ALA A 304 1.74 -1.50 16.42
CA ALA A 304 1.96 -2.34 15.26
C ALA A 304 1.47 -3.77 15.58
N THR A 305 0.56 -4.33 14.78
CA THR A 305 0.20 -5.75 14.94
C THR A 305 1.34 -6.67 14.50
N ASP A 306 2.22 -6.11 13.65
CA ASP A 306 3.49 -6.69 13.20
C ASP A 306 4.34 -5.61 12.52
N LYS A 307 5.64 -5.87 12.33
CA LYS A 307 6.56 -4.99 11.59
C LYS A 307 7.32 -5.79 10.54
N VAL A 308 7.16 -5.44 9.26
CA VAL A 308 7.71 -6.20 8.12
C VAL A 308 8.42 -5.26 7.17
N ALA A 309 9.62 -5.65 6.72
CA ALA A 309 10.41 -4.86 5.78
C ALA A 309 10.91 -5.70 4.59
N LEU A 310 10.83 -5.14 3.39
CA LEU A 310 11.51 -5.65 2.18
C LEU A 310 12.57 -4.65 1.74
N LEU A 311 13.83 -5.09 1.74
CA LEU A 311 14.99 -4.32 1.32
C LEU A 311 15.56 -4.94 0.04
N MET A 312 15.74 -4.13 -1.00
CA MET A 312 16.29 -4.55 -2.29
C MET A 312 17.47 -3.66 -2.69
N GLY A 313 18.62 -4.26 -3.03
CA GLY A 313 19.83 -3.55 -3.47
C GLY A 313 20.31 -4.06 -4.82
N ASN A 314 20.17 -3.27 -5.87
CA ASN A 314 20.61 -3.66 -7.22
C ASN A 314 21.92 -2.95 -7.58
N MET A 315 22.92 -3.73 -7.98
CA MET A 315 24.29 -3.25 -8.26
C MET A 315 24.79 -3.70 -9.63
N ASN A 316 24.63 -4.99 -9.95
CA ASN A 316 25.29 -5.65 -11.08
C ASN A 316 24.40 -5.64 -12.32
N TYR A 317 24.12 -4.44 -12.83
CA TYR A 317 23.29 -4.21 -14.01
C TYR A 317 23.94 -4.77 -15.29
N LEU A 318 23.16 -5.50 -16.10
CA LEU A 318 23.64 -6.14 -17.34
C LEU A 318 23.89 -5.16 -18.49
N HIS A 319 23.15 -4.03 -18.49
CA HIS A 319 23.14 -3.07 -19.59
C HIS A 319 23.37 -1.62 -19.15
N HIS A 320 23.62 -1.39 -17.85
CA HIS A 320 23.80 -0.07 -17.24
C HIS A 320 25.05 -0.06 -16.36
N ARG A 321 25.51 1.13 -15.96
CA ARG A 321 26.67 1.26 -15.07
C ARG A 321 26.41 0.54 -13.73
N PRO A 322 27.32 -0.31 -13.24
CA PRO A 322 27.17 -0.94 -11.94
C PRO A 322 27.38 0.06 -10.79
N LEU A 323 26.74 -0.23 -9.65
CA LEU A 323 26.82 0.53 -8.39
C LEU A 323 27.59 -0.27 -7.33
N ARG A 324 28.03 0.37 -6.24
CA ARG A 324 28.84 -0.25 -5.18
C ARG A 324 28.21 -0.17 -3.79
N ALA A 325 27.64 0.98 -3.43
CA ALA A 325 27.05 1.22 -2.11
C ALA A 325 25.84 0.33 -1.74
N PRO A 326 24.94 -0.10 -2.66
CA PRO A 326 23.69 -0.78 -2.28
C PRO A 326 23.84 -2.03 -1.40
N MET A 327 24.96 -2.77 -1.48
CA MET A 327 25.21 -3.92 -0.60
C MET A 327 25.48 -3.50 0.85
N ALA A 328 26.35 -2.50 1.07
CA ALA A 328 26.63 -1.97 2.40
C ALA A 328 25.38 -1.30 3.01
N ASP A 329 24.61 -0.62 2.16
CA ASP A 329 23.40 0.12 2.54
C ASP A 329 22.25 -0.80 2.94
N VAL A 330 21.95 -1.83 2.14
CA VAL A 330 20.96 -2.85 2.50
C VAL A 330 21.41 -3.63 3.74
N HIS A 331 22.70 -3.92 3.91
CA HIS A 331 23.19 -4.61 5.10
C HIS A 331 22.97 -3.81 6.38
N GLU A 332 23.41 -2.55 6.39
CA GLU A 332 23.29 -1.65 7.55
C GLU A 332 21.82 -1.44 7.93
N MET A 333 20.96 -1.13 6.94
CA MET A 333 19.52 -0.96 7.15
C MET A 333 18.85 -2.25 7.64
N THR A 334 19.30 -3.42 7.16
CA THR A 334 18.81 -4.73 7.64
C THR A 334 19.08 -4.92 9.13
N ASN A 335 20.28 -4.58 9.60
CA ASN A 335 20.68 -4.75 11.00
C ASN A 335 19.95 -3.78 11.93
N LEU A 336 19.76 -2.53 11.50
CA LEU A 336 19.04 -1.52 12.27
C LEU A 336 17.54 -1.86 12.39
N LEU A 337 16.90 -2.25 11.29
CA LEU A 337 15.49 -2.67 11.32
C LEU A 337 15.26 -3.96 12.13
N ARG A 338 16.21 -4.92 12.11
CA ARG A 338 16.17 -6.10 12.99
C ARG A 338 16.25 -5.73 14.48
N GLN A 339 17.04 -4.74 14.87
CA GLN A 339 17.07 -4.21 16.24
C GLN A 339 15.77 -3.51 16.64
N LEU A 340 14.99 -3.05 15.65
CA LEU A 340 13.65 -2.49 15.81
C LEU A 340 12.54 -3.56 15.64
N ASP A 341 12.81 -4.83 15.88
CA ASP A 341 11.86 -5.96 15.78
C ASP A 341 11.20 -6.16 14.39
N PHE A 342 11.77 -5.63 13.29
CA PHE A 342 11.22 -5.90 11.95
C PHE A 342 11.59 -7.30 11.45
N LYS A 343 10.60 -7.96 10.84
CA LYS A 343 10.79 -9.10 9.95
C LYS A 343 11.32 -8.61 8.60
N VAL A 344 12.64 -8.51 8.52
CA VAL A 344 13.34 -8.05 7.30
C VAL A 344 13.51 -9.21 6.32
N VAL A 345 13.26 -8.97 5.04
CA VAL A 345 13.75 -9.75 3.89
C VAL A 345 14.70 -8.84 3.11
N SER A 346 15.95 -9.25 2.94
CA SER A 346 17.00 -8.43 2.33
C SER A 346 17.60 -9.15 1.13
N LEU A 347 17.47 -8.56 -0.06
CA LEU A 347 17.80 -9.20 -1.34
C LEU A 347 18.71 -8.31 -2.19
N LEU A 348 19.70 -8.90 -2.84
CA LEU A 348 20.59 -8.19 -3.77
C LEU A 348 20.50 -8.72 -5.20
N ASP A 349 20.74 -7.84 -6.16
CA ASP A 349 20.83 -8.14 -7.59
C ASP A 349 19.65 -8.98 -8.11
N LEU A 350 18.49 -8.35 -8.13
CA LEU A 350 17.24 -8.95 -8.59
C LEU A 350 16.88 -8.53 -10.02
N ASN A 351 16.47 -9.51 -10.83
CA ASN A 351 15.82 -9.26 -12.12
C ASN A 351 14.35 -8.85 -11.95
N TRP A 352 13.70 -8.40 -13.03
CA TRP A 352 12.32 -7.90 -12.99
C TRP A 352 11.33 -8.90 -12.38
N GLN A 353 11.41 -10.17 -12.79
CA GLN A 353 10.54 -11.24 -12.29
C GLN A 353 10.76 -11.50 -10.80
N GLU A 354 12.01 -11.51 -10.34
CA GLU A 354 12.37 -11.70 -8.94
C GLU A 354 11.93 -10.53 -8.06
N MET A 355 12.09 -9.28 -8.50
CA MET A 355 11.58 -8.09 -7.80
C MET A 355 10.05 -8.17 -7.65
N HIS A 356 9.33 -8.53 -8.71
CA HIS A 356 7.88 -8.65 -8.68
C HIS A 356 7.41 -9.79 -7.75
N SER A 357 8.11 -10.94 -7.77
CA SER A 357 7.86 -12.08 -6.87
C SER A 357 8.20 -11.79 -5.41
N ALA A 358 9.26 -11.01 -5.14
CA ALA A 358 9.67 -10.57 -3.80
C ALA A 358 8.64 -9.61 -3.18
N VAL A 359 8.18 -8.61 -3.95
CA VAL A 359 7.07 -7.75 -3.53
C VAL A 359 5.79 -8.55 -3.30
N THR A 360 5.53 -9.58 -4.12
CA THR A 360 4.36 -10.44 -3.92
C THR A 360 4.42 -11.21 -2.59
N GLU A 361 5.59 -11.73 -2.18
CA GLU A 361 5.75 -12.34 -0.84
C GLU A 361 5.64 -11.31 0.28
N PHE A 362 6.26 -10.15 0.13
CA PHE A 362 6.14 -9.06 1.10
C PHE A 362 4.67 -8.68 1.35
N LEU A 363 3.87 -8.54 0.28
CA LEU A 363 2.43 -8.27 0.35
C LEU A 363 1.59 -9.40 0.96
N LEU A 364 2.12 -10.64 1.06
CA LEU A 364 1.47 -11.74 1.79
C LEU A 364 1.78 -11.71 3.29
N LEU A 365 2.78 -10.93 3.73
CA LEU A 365 3.12 -10.71 5.13
C LEU A 365 2.42 -9.49 5.74
N LEU A 366 1.71 -8.69 4.92
CA LEU A 366 0.99 -7.50 5.36
C LEU A 366 -0.50 -7.79 5.54
N ASP A 367 -1.05 -7.37 6.66
CA ASP A 367 -2.49 -7.36 6.97
C ASP A 367 -2.83 -6.11 7.81
N ARG A 368 -4.08 -6.02 8.25
CA ARG A 368 -4.58 -4.95 9.11
C ARG A 368 -3.70 -4.74 10.35
N GLY A 369 -3.27 -3.50 10.55
CA GLY A 369 -2.43 -3.11 11.69
C GLY A 369 -0.91 -3.26 11.47
N VAL A 370 -0.47 -3.91 10.39
CA VAL A 370 0.96 -4.16 10.15
C VAL A 370 1.65 -2.87 9.68
N TYR A 371 2.89 -2.66 10.11
CA TYR A 371 3.78 -1.63 9.58
C TYR A 371 4.60 -2.26 8.45
N GLY A 372 4.39 -1.79 7.22
CA GLY A 372 5.13 -2.21 6.04
C GLY A 372 6.18 -1.16 5.65
N LEU A 373 7.43 -1.60 5.51
CA LEU A 373 8.53 -0.77 5.02
C LEU A 373 9.14 -1.37 3.74
N LEU A 374 9.25 -0.56 2.69
CA LEU A 374 10.02 -0.88 1.48
C LEU A 374 11.26 0.02 1.42
N TYR A 375 12.44 -0.57 1.32
CA TYR A 375 13.68 0.14 1.00
C TYR A 375 14.25 -0.37 -0.32
N PHE A 376 14.65 0.55 -1.19
CA PHE A 376 15.30 0.23 -2.45
C PHE A 376 16.54 1.10 -2.65
N ALA A 377 17.67 0.46 -2.96
CA ALA A 377 18.90 1.10 -3.40
C ALA A 377 19.28 0.61 -4.80
N GLY A 378 19.47 1.53 -5.74
CA GLY A 378 19.79 1.18 -7.13
C GLY A 378 19.45 2.26 -8.14
N HIS A 379 19.49 1.91 -9.43
CA HIS A 379 18.98 2.79 -10.48
C HIS A 379 17.45 2.94 -10.37
N GLY A 380 17.00 4.17 -10.60
CA GLY A 380 15.60 4.56 -10.55
C GLY A 380 15.36 5.79 -11.40
N TYR A 381 14.08 6.06 -11.68
CA TYR A 381 13.64 7.26 -12.38
C TYR A 381 12.26 7.72 -11.89
N GLU A 382 11.90 8.97 -12.18
CA GLU A 382 10.57 9.51 -11.88
C GLU A 382 9.95 10.18 -13.12
N ASN A 383 8.81 9.65 -13.57
CA ASN A 383 8.04 10.18 -14.70
C ASN A 383 6.66 10.64 -14.19
N TYR A 384 6.36 11.94 -14.30
CA TYR A 384 5.08 12.55 -13.88
C TYR A 384 4.70 12.27 -12.42
N GLY A 385 5.69 12.22 -11.51
CA GLY A 385 5.49 11.91 -10.09
C GLY A 385 5.36 10.42 -9.75
N ASN A 386 5.41 9.54 -10.76
CA ASN A 386 5.49 8.10 -10.57
C ASN A 386 6.95 7.64 -10.49
N SER A 387 7.28 6.89 -9.45
CA SER A 387 8.65 6.47 -9.16
C SER A 387 8.82 5.01 -9.57
N PHE A 388 9.90 4.72 -10.31
CA PHE A 388 10.17 3.41 -10.87
C PHE A 388 11.54 2.89 -10.43
N MET A 389 11.57 1.66 -9.90
CA MET A 389 12.78 0.95 -9.51
C MET A 389 13.26 0.10 -10.70
N VAL A 390 14.55 0.20 -11.06
CA VAL A 390 15.12 -0.46 -12.24
C VAL A 390 15.79 -1.79 -11.84
N PRO A 391 15.34 -2.94 -12.40
CA PRO A 391 15.97 -4.26 -12.21
C PRO A 391 17.33 -4.40 -12.89
N ILE A 392 18.14 -5.39 -12.47
CA ILE A 392 19.49 -5.59 -13.05
C ILE A 392 19.48 -5.97 -14.53
N ASP A 393 18.41 -6.61 -15.00
CA ASP A 393 18.22 -7.10 -16.36
C ASP A 393 17.52 -6.09 -17.29
N ALA A 394 17.22 -4.88 -16.81
CA ALA A 394 16.59 -3.85 -17.60
C ALA A 394 17.41 -3.53 -18.87
N PRO A 395 16.80 -3.54 -20.08
CA PRO A 395 17.50 -3.32 -21.33
C PRO A 395 18.11 -1.91 -21.40
N ALA A 396 19.08 -1.68 -22.30
CA ALA A 396 19.74 -0.38 -22.46
C ALA A 396 18.75 0.79 -22.70
N SER A 397 17.62 0.52 -23.36
CA SER A 397 16.48 1.43 -23.47
C SER A 397 15.25 0.82 -22.79
N TYR A 398 15.16 1.00 -21.47
CA TYR A 398 14.03 0.51 -20.66
C TYR A 398 12.86 1.51 -20.60
N THR A 399 11.66 0.95 -20.41
CA THR A 399 10.38 1.65 -20.20
C THR A 399 9.75 1.23 -18.86
N SER A 400 8.60 1.79 -18.51
CA SER A 400 7.83 1.40 -17.32
C SER A 400 7.47 -0.09 -17.27
N GLU A 401 7.26 -0.74 -18.42
CA GLU A 401 7.01 -2.20 -18.52
C GLU A 401 8.19 -3.05 -18.03
N ASN A 402 9.41 -2.52 -18.13
CA ASN A 402 10.65 -3.20 -17.75
C ASN A 402 11.08 -2.88 -16.30
N CYS A 403 10.25 -2.18 -15.54
CA CYS A 403 10.58 -1.65 -14.22
C CYS A 403 9.49 -2.00 -13.21
N LEU A 404 9.78 -1.79 -11.92
CA LEU A 404 8.81 -1.99 -10.85
C LEU A 404 8.28 -0.64 -10.37
N TRP A 405 6.96 -0.45 -10.48
CA TRP A 405 6.29 0.81 -10.18
C TRP A 405 5.93 0.94 -8.70
N VAL A 406 6.47 1.94 -8.01
CA VAL A 406 6.31 2.09 -6.55
C VAL A 406 4.85 2.36 -6.16
N GLN A 407 4.11 3.15 -6.93
CA GLN A 407 2.73 3.51 -6.59
C GLN A 407 1.76 2.32 -6.70
N ASP A 408 2.03 1.34 -7.58
CA ASP A 408 1.30 0.06 -7.61
C ASP A 408 1.58 -0.78 -6.35
N VAL A 409 2.83 -0.83 -5.89
CA VAL A 409 3.17 -1.48 -4.60
C VAL A 409 2.41 -0.82 -3.45
N LEU A 410 2.39 0.51 -3.39
CA LEU A 410 1.61 1.26 -2.39
C LEU A 410 0.13 0.93 -2.46
N GLN A 411 -0.49 0.89 -3.65
CA GLN A 411 -1.90 0.53 -3.79
C GLN A 411 -2.17 -0.87 -3.21
N ARG A 412 -1.34 -1.85 -3.56
CA ARG A 412 -1.43 -3.22 -3.04
C ARG A 412 -1.18 -3.31 -1.53
N MET A 413 -0.36 -2.44 -0.95
CA MET A 413 -0.22 -2.31 0.52
C MET A 413 -1.47 -1.71 1.17
N GLN A 414 -2.11 -0.71 0.56
CA GLN A 414 -3.37 -0.14 1.07
C GLN A 414 -4.52 -1.16 1.05
N GLU A 415 -4.52 -2.08 0.08
CA GLU A 415 -5.46 -3.20 0.00
C GLU A 415 -5.30 -4.21 1.16
N ARG A 416 -4.18 -4.16 1.89
CA ARG A 416 -3.92 -4.96 3.11
C ARG A 416 -4.33 -4.28 4.41
N GLU A 417 -4.85 -3.05 4.38
CA GLU A 417 -5.23 -2.27 5.57
C GLU A 417 -4.08 -2.05 6.59
N THR A 418 -2.83 -1.99 6.09
CA THR A 418 -1.64 -1.65 6.89
C THR A 418 -1.83 -0.36 7.68
N SER A 419 -1.23 -0.27 8.88
CA SER A 419 -1.33 0.93 9.74
C SER A 419 -0.20 1.93 9.54
N LEU A 420 0.89 1.54 8.87
CA LEU A 420 1.96 2.42 8.44
C LEU A 420 2.57 1.88 7.14
N ASN A 421 2.78 2.77 6.16
CA ASN A 421 3.39 2.47 4.87
C ASN A 421 4.61 3.39 4.68
N VAL A 422 5.82 2.84 4.78
CA VAL A 422 7.07 3.59 4.62
C VAL A 422 7.80 3.16 3.35
N PHE A 423 8.14 4.12 2.50
CA PHE A 423 8.93 3.92 1.30
C PHE A 423 10.21 4.74 1.41
N LEU A 424 11.36 4.09 1.42
CA LEU A 424 12.68 4.71 1.48
C LEU A 424 13.40 4.42 0.16
N LEU A 425 13.54 5.44 -0.69
CA LEU A 425 13.98 5.28 -2.07
C LEU A 425 15.33 5.96 -2.29
N ASP A 426 16.38 5.14 -2.30
CA ASP A 426 17.78 5.52 -2.49
C ASP A 426 18.19 5.33 -3.96
N MET A 427 17.61 6.17 -4.80
CA MET A 427 17.71 6.08 -6.25
C MET A 427 17.62 7.46 -6.90
N CYS A 428 18.14 7.59 -8.12
CA CYS A 428 17.93 8.77 -8.95
C CYS A 428 16.45 9.00 -9.27
N ARG A 429 16.07 10.26 -9.48
CA ARG A 429 14.69 10.67 -9.79
C ARG A 429 14.62 11.60 -11.01
N LYS A 430 15.59 11.45 -11.91
CA LYS A 430 15.58 12.00 -13.26
C LYS A 430 14.44 11.41 -14.08
N ARG A 431 13.94 12.17 -15.04
CA ARG A 431 12.98 11.70 -16.05
C ARG A 431 13.64 10.69 -17.02
N ASN A 432 12.97 9.56 -17.27
CA ASN A 432 13.34 8.65 -18.36
C ASN A 432 12.67 9.11 -19.66
N LEU A 433 13.46 9.43 -20.68
CA LEU A 433 12.98 9.92 -21.99
C LEU A 433 12.49 8.80 -22.92
N ASN A 434 12.85 7.54 -22.65
CA ASN A 434 12.40 6.38 -23.43
C ASN A 434 10.99 5.93 -23.02
N ASP A 435 10.57 6.30 -21.81
CA ASP A 435 9.26 5.95 -21.26
C ASP A 435 8.24 7.06 -21.54
N GLY A 436 7.06 6.66 -22.03
CA GLY A 436 6.01 7.55 -22.51
C GLY A 436 5.23 8.22 -21.37
N VAL A 437 3.93 8.45 -21.57
CA VAL A 437 3.02 8.71 -20.45
C VAL A 437 2.65 7.34 -19.86
N PRO A 438 3.09 7.00 -18.64
CA PRO A 438 2.70 5.73 -18.03
C PRO A 438 1.19 5.72 -17.75
N PRO A 439 0.55 4.54 -17.71
CA PRO A 439 -0.85 4.44 -17.31
C PRO A 439 -1.06 5.06 -15.92
N GLN A 440 -2.20 5.71 -15.70
CA GLN A 440 -2.50 6.27 -14.36
C GLN A 440 -2.77 5.15 -13.36
N PRO A 441 -2.31 5.29 -12.10
CA PRO A 441 -2.54 4.28 -11.07
C PRO A 441 -4.03 4.25 -10.71
N GLY A 442 -4.47 3.14 -10.11
CA GLY A 442 -5.76 3.10 -9.45
C GLY A 442 -5.86 4.21 -8.40
N GLN A 443 -7.06 4.70 -8.13
CA GLN A 443 -7.26 5.82 -7.21
C GLN A 443 -6.82 5.44 -5.80
N LEU A 444 -5.63 5.90 -5.40
CA LEU A 444 -5.07 5.68 -4.07
C LEU A 444 -6.04 6.18 -3.00
N LYS A 445 -6.27 5.36 -1.98
CA LYS A 445 -7.18 5.69 -0.87
C LYS A 445 -6.50 6.71 0.05
N VAL A 446 -7.29 7.61 0.66
CA VAL A 446 -6.77 8.51 1.70
C VAL A 446 -6.70 7.74 3.02
N THR A 447 -5.60 7.02 3.24
CA THR A 447 -5.36 6.20 4.45
C THR A 447 -4.62 6.94 5.57
N ALA A 448 -4.13 8.16 5.30
CA ALA A 448 -3.45 9.04 6.27
C ALA A 448 -2.29 8.37 7.06
N ASN A 449 -1.56 7.47 6.41
CA ASN A 449 -0.56 6.61 7.05
C ASN A 449 0.67 6.30 6.17
N ILE A 450 0.94 7.15 5.18
CA ILE A 450 1.98 6.95 4.16
C ILE A 450 3.13 7.92 4.39
N VAL A 451 4.36 7.42 4.26
CA VAL A 451 5.61 8.20 4.35
C VAL A 451 6.53 7.77 3.21
N PHE A 452 6.97 8.72 2.39
CA PHE A 452 8.05 8.56 1.42
C PHE A 452 9.25 9.40 1.87
N GLY A 453 10.40 8.75 2.08
CA GLY A 453 11.69 9.40 2.17
C GLY A 453 12.48 9.12 0.88
N TYR A 454 12.60 10.14 0.02
CA TYR A 454 13.43 10.05 -1.18
C TYR A 454 14.83 10.57 -0.86
N ALA A 455 15.87 9.81 -1.23
CA ALA A 455 17.26 10.21 -1.01
C ALA A 455 17.68 11.47 -1.78
N THR A 456 16.93 11.85 -2.81
CA THR A 456 17.16 13.04 -3.65
C THR A 456 15.83 13.66 -4.11
N CYS A 457 15.85 14.90 -4.57
CA CYS A 457 14.69 15.62 -5.11
C CYS A 457 14.25 15.11 -6.50
N VAL A 458 13.07 15.53 -6.96
CA VAL A 458 12.66 15.36 -8.37
C VAL A 458 13.73 15.93 -9.32
N ASP A 459 13.97 15.23 -10.44
CA ASP A 459 14.97 15.57 -11.47
C ASP A 459 16.44 15.60 -11.01
N ALA A 460 16.74 15.11 -9.80
CA ALA A 460 18.08 15.02 -9.24
C ALA A 460 18.63 13.58 -9.19
N GLU A 461 19.93 13.46 -8.90
CA GLU A 461 20.64 12.19 -8.70
C GLU A 461 20.82 11.89 -7.22
N ALA A 462 20.88 10.60 -6.87
CA ALA A 462 21.41 10.13 -5.59
C ALA A 462 22.86 9.67 -5.82
N PHE A 463 23.77 9.99 -4.91
CA PHE A 463 25.20 9.71 -5.07
C PHE A 463 25.72 8.67 -4.07
N GLU A 464 26.60 7.81 -4.56
CA GLU A 464 27.53 7.00 -3.76
C GLU A 464 28.91 7.65 -3.74
N VAL A 465 29.71 7.38 -2.69
CA VAL A 465 31.06 7.95 -2.53
C VAL A 465 32.08 6.92 -3.00
N ASN A 466 32.80 7.20 -4.10
CA ASN A 466 33.82 6.30 -4.67
C ASN A 466 35.12 6.18 -3.84
N LYS A 467 35.08 6.27 -2.50
CA LYS A 467 36.29 6.18 -1.66
C LYS A 467 36.65 4.74 -1.32
N ASP A 468 35.68 3.92 -0.92
CA ASP A 468 35.91 2.52 -0.52
C ASP A 468 34.69 1.65 -0.86
N ASP A 469 34.92 0.38 -1.23
CA ASP A 469 33.87 -0.62 -1.56
C ASP A 469 32.97 -1.01 -0.37
N LEU A 470 33.35 -0.57 0.84
CA LEU A 470 32.63 -0.77 2.09
C LEU A 470 31.85 0.48 2.56
N SER A 471 31.94 1.59 1.84
CA SER A 471 31.30 2.85 2.25
C SER A 471 29.80 2.86 1.94
N ASN A 472 29.00 3.31 2.91
CA ASN A 472 27.56 3.53 2.68
C ASN A 472 27.32 4.65 1.67
N GLY A 473 26.17 4.60 1.00
CA GLY A 473 25.62 5.69 0.21
C GLY A 473 25.35 6.92 1.08
N ILE A 474 25.21 8.08 0.43
CA ILE A 474 25.02 9.36 1.12
C ILE A 474 23.80 9.31 2.06
N PHE A 475 22.68 8.77 1.62
CA PHE A 475 21.43 8.76 2.40
C PHE A 475 21.54 7.87 3.64
N ILE A 476 22.05 6.64 3.52
CA ILE A 476 22.23 5.73 4.65
C ILE A 476 23.23 6.26 5.69
N ASN A 477 24.29 6.97 5.27
CA ASN A 477 25.25 7.55 6.22
C ASN A 477 24.62 8.48 7.27
N PHE A 478 23.57 9.23 6.90
CA PHE A 478 22.81 10.07 7.83
C PHE A 478 21.63 9.32 8.45
N LEU A 479 20.88 8.54 7.66
CA LEU A 479 19.71 7.82 8.15
C LEU A 479 20.05 6.84 9.29
N LYS A 480 21.20 6.14 9.22
CA LYS A 480 21.61 5.19 10.26
C LYS A 480 21.82 5.82 11.64
N GLN A 481 22.12 7.12 11.70
CA GLN A 481 22.27 7.86 12.96
C GLN A 481 20.93 8.18 13.63
N ARG A 482 19.83 8.20 12.86
CA ARG A 482 18.52 8.69 13.30
C ARG A 482 17.44 7.61 13.36
N VAL A 483 17.57 6.51 12.61
CA VAL A 483 16.52 5.49 12.46
C VAL A 483 16.11 4.81 13.77
N MET A 484 16.99 4.83 14.78
CA MET A 484 16.76 4.26 16.12
C MET A 484 16.15 5.26 17.12
N GLU A 485 15.93 6.53 16.75
CA GLU A 485 15.30 7.53 17.63
C GLU A 485 13.80 7.24 17.82
N ASP A 486 13.29 7.35 19.05
CA ASP A 486 11.86 7.12 19.39
C ASP A 486 10.95 8.30 19.00
N GLU A 487 10.96 8.61 17.70
CA GLU A 487 10.31 9.76 17.10
C GLU A 487 9.36 9.36 15.98
N LYS A 488 8.35 10.20 15.72
CA LYS A 488 7.44 9.99 14.57
C LYS A 488 8.29 9.90 13.29
N VAL A 489 8.00 8.94 12.40
CA VAL A 489 8.85 8.67 11.21
C VAL A 489 9.11 9.93 10.37
N THR A 490 8.14 10.84 10.27
CA THR A 490 8.30 12.12 9.57
C THR A 490 9.31 13.06 10.24
N VAL A 491 9.35 13.10 11.58
CA VAL A 491 10.29 13.93 12.37
C VAL A 491 11.70 13.35 12.28
N MET A 492 11.83 12.02 12.32
CA MET A 492 13.11 11.33 12.10
C MET A 492 13.69 11.66 10.72
N LEU A 493 12.88 11.55 9.65
CA LEU A 493 13.32 11.87 8.29
C LEU A 493 13.62 13.37 8.08
N ASP A 494 12.91 14.26 8.76
CA ASP A 494 13.17 15.71 8.75
C ASP A 494 14.55 16.03 9.37
N ARG A 495 14.90 15.41 10.50
CA ARG A 495 16.26 15.48 11.09
C ARG A 495 17.34 14.96 10.14
N VAL A 496 17.10 13.85 9.44
CA VAL A 496 18.01 13.33 8.42
C VAL A 496 18.19 14.33 7.27
N ALA A 497 17.12 15.01 6.85
CA ALA A 497 17.18 16.06 5.83
C ALA A 497 18.01 17.27 6.30
N GLU A 498 17.86 17.70 7.55
CA GLU A 498 18.70 18.74 8.16
C GLU A 498 20.19 18.35 8.18
N ASP A 499 20.51 17.13 8.64
CA ASP A 499 21.89 16.64 8.73
C ASP A 499 22.52 16.52 7.32
N MET A 500 21.78 16.00 6.34
CA MET A 500 22.18 15.98 4.93
C MET A 500 22.39 17.38 4.35
N GLY A 501 21.56 18.35 4.71
CA GLY A 501 21.65 19.74 4.24
C GLY A 501 22.84 20.52 4.81
N ARG A 502 23.41 20.07 5.94
CA ARG A 502 24.62 20.64 6.56
C ARG A 502 25.92 20.07 5.97
N CYS A 503 25.86 18.98 5.21
CA CYS A 503 27.04 18.38 4.60
C CYS A 503 27.48 19.13 3.33
N GLU A 504 28.78 19.40 3.20
CA GLU A 504 29.30 20.14 2.04
C GLU A 504 29.30 19.33 0.74
N ILE A 505 29.44 18.00 0.84
CA ILE A 505 29.52 17.08 -0.32
C ILE A 505 28.19 16.98 -1.07
N THR A 506 27.07 17.08 -0.33
CA THR A 506 25.69 16.97 -0.83
C THR A 506 25.11 18.31 -1.27
N ARG A 507 25.67 19.43 -0.77
CA ARG A 507 25.12 20.78 -0.92
C ARG A 507 24.91 21.16 -2.39
N GLY A 508 23.65 21.38 -2.77
CA GLY A 508 23.26 21.72 -4.14
C GLY A 508 23.30 20.55 -5.14
N ARG A 509 23.59 19.33 -4.69
CA ARG A 509 23.64 18.11 -5.51
C ARG A 509 22.59 17.08 -5.13
N GLN A 510 22.39 16.87 -3.84
CA GLN A 510 21.46 15.89 -3.28
C GLN A 510 20.85 16.42 -1.99
N ALA A 511 19.52 16.33 -1.87
CA ALA A 511 18.78 16.70 -0.67
C ALA A 511 17.59 15.74 -0.50
N LEU A 512 17.30 15.33 0.73
CA LEU A 512 16.20 14.42 1.04
C LEU A 512 14.85 15.11 0.79
N GLU A 513 13.97 14.49 0.01
CA GLU A 513 12.58 14.94 -0.13
C GLU A 513 11.64 14.05 0.68
N LEU A 514 10.91 14.65 1.63
CA LEU A 514 9.90 13.98 2.45
C LEU A 514 8.51 14.26 1.87
N ARG A 515 7.76 13.21 1.50
CA ARG A 515 6.32 13.30 1.19
C ARG A 515 5.54 12.43 2.15
N SER A 516 4.57 12.97 2.89
CA SER A 516 3.79 12.19 3.84
C SER A 516 2.35 12.69 3.99
N ASN A 517 1.44 11.76 4.30
CA ASN A 517 0.11 12.05 4.81
C ASN A 517 -0.14 11.41 6.19
N LEU A 518 0.91 10.96 6.89
CA LEU A 518 0.81 10.29 8.19
C LEU A 518 0.23 11.24 9.24
N SER A 519 -1.02 11.00 9.66
CA SER A 519 -1.68 11.77 10.73
C SER A 519 -1.09 11.41 12.10
N GLU A 520 -1.15 10.12 12.45
CA GLU A 520 -0.80 9.58 13.77
C GLU A 520 0.68 9.73 14.16
N ARG A 521 0.99 9.71 15.46
CA ARG A 521 2.37 9.60 15.98
C ARG A 521 2.85 8.15 15.93
N ARG A 522 3.08 7.64 14.71
CA ARG A 522 3.70 6.32 14.50
C ARG A 522 5.21 6.44 14.32
N ALA A 523 5.96 5.56 14.96
CA ALA A 523 7.42 5.49 14.96
C ALA A 523 7.91 4.09 14.57
N LEU A 524 9.15 3.94 14.07
CA LEU A 524 9.71 2.62 13.77
C LEU A 524 9.98 1.80 15.04
N THR A 525 10.19 2.50 16.15
CA THR A 525 10.34 2.02 17.53
C THR A 525 9.05 1.52 18.19
N ASP A 526 7.88 1.74 17.57
CA ASP A 526 6.59 1.32 18.14
C ASP A 526 6.59 -0.18 18.49
N ARG A 527 6.05 -0.53 19.66
CA ARG A 527 6.00 -1.92 20.14
C ARG A 527 5.01 -2.75 19.31
N ILE A 528 5.29 -4.05 19.21
CA ILE A 528 4.37 -5.01 18.58
C ILE A 528 3.35 -5.49 19.61
N GLN A 529 2.05 -5.33 19.32
CA GLN A 529 0.96 -5.85 20.15
C GLN A 529 0.03 -6.72 19.29
N SER A 530 0.13 -8.05 19.46
CA SER A 530 -0.61 -9.02 18.66
C SER A 530 -2.06 -9.17 19.12
N SER A 531 -3.00 -8.64 18.33
CA SER A 531 -4.44 -8.70 18.62
C SER A 531 -5.05 -10.09 18.34
N GLY A 532 -4.97 -10.98 19.32
CA GLY A 532 -6.01 -11.98 19.58
C GLY A 532 -6.18 -13.18 18.64
N CYS A 533 -5.37 -13.37 17.60
CA CYS A 533 -5.40 -14.58 16.77
C CYS A 533 -4.01 -15.22 16.60
N PRO A 534 -3.69 -16.31 17.34
CA PRO A 534 -2.39 -16.97 17.24
C PRO A 534 -2.11 -17.57 15.86
N GLU A 535 -3.16 -18.02 15.14
CA GLU A 535 -3.03 -18.79 13.90
C GLU A 535 -2.54 -17.93 12.72
N THR A 536 -3.06 -16.70 12.57
CA THR A 536 -2.64 -15.80 11.49
C THR A 536 -1.21 -15.27 11.73
N THR A 537 -0.88 -14.89 12.97
CA THR A 537 0.49 -14.56 13.36
C THR A 537 1.44 -15.74 13.16
N SER A 538 1.01 -16.97 13.49
CA SER A 538 1.81 -18.19 13.28
C SER A 538 2.04 -18.49 11.80
N ALA A 539 1.03 -18.37 10.94
CA ALA A 539 1.17 -18.60 9.49
C ALA A 539 2.12 -17.59 8.85
N ARG A 540 2.01 -16.31 9.20
CA ARG A 540 2.91 -15.24 8.74
C ARG A 540 4.34 -15.42 9.22
N ASN A 541 4.52 -15.77 10.50
CA ASN A 541 5.82 -16.08 11.08
C ASN A 541 6.47 -17.28 10.38
N LEU A 542 5.69 -18.32 10.06
CA LEU A 542 6.16 -19.50 9.34
C LEU A 542 6.60 -19.13 7.91
N GLN A 543 5.80 -18.34 7.19
CA GLN A 543 6.14 -17.86 5.83
C GLN A 543 7.44 -17.05 5.81
N TRP A 544 7.65 -16.12 6.76
CA TRP A 544 8.90 -15.37 6.87
C TRP A 544 10.09 -16.24 7.34
N ALA A 545 9.86 -17.17 8.28
CA ALA A 545 10.90 -18.06 8.79
C ALA A 545 11.44 -18.98 7.68
N ILE A 546 10.58 -19.48 6.79
CA ILE A 546 10.97 -20.31 5.64
C ILE A 546 12.12 -19.68 4.84
N ALA A 547 12.07 -18.36 4.60
CA ALA A 547 13.06 -17.59 3.85
C ALA A 547 14.41 -17.38 4.58
N HIS A 548 14.49 -17.69 5.87
CA HIS A 548 15.64 -17.42 6.73
C HIS A 548 16.25 -18.67 7.40
N VAL A 549 15.70 -19.86 7.14
CA VAL A 549 16.29 -21.11 7.65
C VAL A 549 17.60 -21.44 6.92
N LEU A 550 18.71 -21.31 7.63
CA LEU A 550 20.01 -21.86 7.24
C LEU A 550 20.02 -23.40 7.35
N PRO A 551 20.80 -24.11 6.50
CA PRO A 551 21.08 -25.53 6.72
C PRO A 551 21.77 -25.78 8.06
N LYS A 552 21.52 -26.95 8.66
CA LYS A 552 22.26 -27.39 9.85
C LYS A 552 23.71 -27.72 9.45
N SER A 553 24.67 -27.20 10.22
CA SER A 553 26.07 -27.60 10.12
C SER A 553 26.23 -29.11 10.27
N ARG A 554 27.22 -29.69 9.58
CA ARG A 554 27.50 -31.13 9.57
C ARG A 554 28.98 -31.36 9.84
N ASN A 555 29.32 -32.45 10.50
CA ASN A 555 30.68 -32.97 10.53
C ASN A 555 30.74 -34.16 9.58
N LEU A 556 31.66 -34.09 8.61
CA LEU A 556 31.87 -35.10 7.58
C LEU A 556 33.11 -35.89 7.95
N GLN A 557 32.94 -37.19 8.18
CA GLN A 557 34.05 -38.11 8.43
C GLN A 557 34.46 -38.75 7.09
N PHE A 558 35.75 -38.70 6.81
CA PHE A 558 36.39 -39.28 5.62
C PHE A 558 37.03 -40.64 5.96
N ASP A 559 37.27 -41.49 4.97
CA ASP A 559 37.75 -42.87 5.16
C ASP A 559 39.18 -42.90 5.72
N CYS A 560 40.00 -41.91 5.36
CA CYS A 560 41.31 -41.65 5.98
C CYS A 560 41.26 -41.20 7.45
N GLY A 561 40.07 -41.02 8.05
CA GLY A 561 39.89 -40.63 9.45
C GLY A 561 39.95 -39.12 9.73
N VAL A 562 40.00 -38.27 8.69
CA VAL A 562 39.87 -36.81 8.84
C VAL A 562 38.40 -36.44 9.07
N THR A 563 38.15 -35.53 10.02
CA THR A 563 36.82 -34.96 10.26
C THR A 563 36.77 -33.50 9.80
N VAL A 564 35.93 -33.19 8.81
CA VAL A 564 35.70 -31.84 8.27
C VAL A 564 34.36 -31.30 8.75
N GLN A 565 34.36 -30.18 9.47
CA GLN A 565 33.16 -29.40 9.74
C GLN A 565 32.76 -28.62 8.49
N LEU A 566 31.49 -28.73 8.12
CA LEU A 566 30.82 -27.98 7.09
C LEU A 566 29.74 -27.11 7.75
N GLY A 567 29.88 -25.79 7.65
CA GLY A 567 28.95 -24.83 8.26
C GLY A 567 28.44 -23.78 7.28
N PHE A 568 27.39 -23.07 7.71
CA PHE A 568 26.61 -22.16 6.88
C PHE A 568 26.35 -20.85 7.64
N ALA A 569 26.46 -19.72 6.95
CA ALA A 569 26.12 -18.39 7.45
C ALA A 569 25.33 -17.61 6.39
N ALA A 570 24.41 -16.74 6.81
CA ALA A 570 23.63 -15.89 5.91
C ALA A 570 24.20 -14.47 5.91
N GLU A 571 24.51 -13.93 4.73
CA GLU A 571 24.88 -12.53 4.55
C GLU A 571 23.65 -11.70 4.19
N PHE A 572 22.84 -12.23 3.26
CA PHE A 572 21.52 -11.72 2.85
C PHE A 572 20.55 -12.88 2.67
N SER A 573 19.24 -12.63 2.52
CA SER A 573 18.25 -13.68 2.30
C SER A 573 18.51 -14.48 1.01
N ASN A 574 19.23 -13.91 0.04
CA ASN A 574 19.67 -14.59 -1.19
C ASN A 574 21.19 -14.84 -1.32
N ILE A 575 21.97 -14.62 -0.25
CA ILE A 575 23.42 -14.84 -0.26
C ILE A 575 23.85 -15.60 1.00
N MET A 576 24.45 -16.77 0.80
CA MET A 576 24.91 -17.67 1.86
C MET A 576 26.41 -17.93 1.73
N ILE A 577 27.10 -17.95 2.85
CA ILE A 577 28.51 -18.36 2.94
C ILE A 577 28.55 -19.78 3.46
N ILE A 578 29.29 -20.65 2.77
CA ILE A 578 29.65 -21.99 3.23
C ILE A 578 31.10 -21.94 3.68
N TYR A 579 31.42 -22.56 4.81
CA TYR A 579 32.79 -22.70 5.30
C TYR A 579 33.12 -24.15 5.62
N THR A 580 34.34 -24.56 5.28
CA THR A 580 34.94 -25.85 5.66
C THR A 580 36.05 -25.62 6.69
N ARG A 581 36.07 -26.43 7.76
CA ARG A 581 37.12 -26.42 8.79
C ARG A 581 37.54 -27.85 9.10
N ILE A 582 38.83 -28.12 9.19
CA ILE A 582 39.34 -29.44 9.58
C ILE A 582 39.37 -29.48 11.11
N LEU A 583 38.59 -30.38 11.71
CA LEU A 583 38.49 -30.52 13.17
C LEU A 583 39.47 -31.56 13.72
N GLU A 584 39.60 -32.69 13.02
CA GLU A 584 40.44 -33.82 13.44
C GLU A 584 41.33 -34.23 12.27
N ASN A 585 42.63 -34.26 12.50
CA ASN A 585 43.63 -34.72 11.53
C ASN A 585 44.46 -35.86 12.14
N PRO A 586 44.38 -37.10 11.62
CA PRO A 586 45.23 -38.21 12.02
C PRO A 586 46.73 -37.92 11.88
N LYS A 587 47.55 -38.47 12.78
CA LYS A 587 49.01 -38.26 12.81
C LYS A 587 49.75 -38.80 11.58
N GLU A 588 49.10 -39.68 10.82
CA GLU A 588 49.62 -40.30 9.61
C GLU A 588 49.52 -39.37 8.39
N ILE A 589 48.80 -38.24 8.50
CA ILE A 589 48.56 -37.28 7.43
C ILE A 589 49.40 -36.02 7.69
N ALA A 590 50.35 -35.75 6.78
CA ALA A 590 51.28 -34.63 6.87
C ALA A 590 50.62 -33.28 6.50
N SER A 591 49.70 -33.31 5.55
CA SER A 591 48.94 -32.13 5.10
C SER A 591 47.57 -32.55 4.59
N CYS A 592 46.55 -31.74 4.86
CA CYS A 592 45.20 -31.91 4.34
C CYS A 592 44.50 -30.57 4.10
N SER A 593 43.62 -30.51 3.11
CA SER A 593 42.81 -29.34 2.74
C SER A 593 41.44 -29.80 2.20
N ALA A 594 40.38 -29.07 2.53
CA ALA A 594 39.01 -29.47 2.24
C ALA A 594 38.28 -28.40 1.41
N HIS A 595 38.20 -28.63 0.10
CA HIS A 595 37.65 -27.69 -0.89
C HIS A 595 36.23 -28.10 -1.30
N LEU A 596 35.42 -27.12 -1.70
CA LEU A 596 34.07 -27.30 -2.24
C LEU A 596 34.08 -27.24 -3.78
N THR A 597 33.48 -28.23 -4.43
CA THR A 597 33.39 -28.37 -5.89
C THR A 597 31.99 -28.81 -6.34
N ASP A 598 31.77 -28.90 -7.66
CA ASP A 598 30.57 -29.51 -8.27
C ASP A 598 29.23 -28.96 -7.77
N PHE A 599 29.14 -27.64 -7.62
CA PHE A 599 27.91 -26.97 -7.21
C PHE A 599 26.79 -27.14 -8.25
N THR A 600 25.54 -27.13 -7.76
CA THR A 600 24.34 -27.21 -8.60
C THR A 600 24.24 -26.01 -9.55
N GLU A 601 23.91 -26.29 -10.81
CA GLU A 601 23.72 -25.27 -11.86
C GLU A 601 22.65 -24.24 -11.49
N GLY A 602 22.84 -23.00 -11.97
CA GLY A 602 21.94 -21.86 -11.73
C GLY A 602 22.35 -20.93 -10.60
N LEU A 603 23.43 -21.23 -9.89
CA LEU A 603 24.07 -20.30 -8.95
C LEU A 603 25.04 -19.35 -9.64
N ASP A 604 25.13 -18.14 -9.08
CA ASP A 604 26.04 -17.09 -9.54
C ASP A 604 27.35 -17.19 -8.73
N MET A 605 28.29 -18.00 -9.24
CA MET A 605 29.53 -18.35 -8.56
C MET A 605 30.75 -18.02 -9.42
N ASP A 606 31.64 -17.17 -8.91
CA ASP A 606 33.00 -17.09 -9.42
C ASP A 606 33.85 -18.18 -8.74
N LEU A 607 34.28 -19.17 -9.52
CA LEU A 607 35.14 -20.24 -9.05
C LEU A 607 36.47 -19.72 -8.48
N LYS A 608 36.98 -18.57 -8.95
CA LYS A 608 38.20 -17.95 -8.43
C LYS A 608 38.04 -17.38 -7.02
N MET A 609 36.82 -17.01 -6.64
CA MET A 609 36.45 -16.47 -5.33
C MET A 609 35.88 -17.56 -4.40
N SER A 610 35.93 -18.83 -4.82
CA SER A 610 35.56 -19.98 -4.00
C SER A 610 36.75 -20.46 -3.17
N ASN A 611 36.47 -21.09 -2.03
CA ASN A 611 37.47 -21.73 -1.16
C ASN A 611 38.63 -20.81 -0.71
N GLN A 612 38.33 -19.56 -0.39
CA GLN A 612 39.33 -18.57 0.03
C GLN A 612 39.61 -18.65 1.54
N GLU A 613 40.81 -18.30 1.98
CA GLU A 613 41.18 -18.31 3.42
C GLU A 613 40.51 -17.18 4.22
N ASN A 614 40.13 -16.07 3.56
CA ASN A 614 39.46 -14.93 4.18
C ASN A 614 38.09 -14.67 3.55
N LEU A 615 37.15 -14.15 4.36
CA LEU A 615 35.82 -13.72 3.88
C LEU A 615 35.89 -12.56 2.87
N LEU A 616 36.85 -11.65 3.03
CA LEU A 616 37.09 -10.53 2.10
C LEU A 616 37.50 -11.04 0.72
N ASP A 617 38.40 -12.03 0.68
CA ASP A 617 38.85 -12.67 -0.56
C ASP A 617 37.74 -13.51 -1.20
N ALA A 618 36.84 -14.09 -0.40
CA ALA A 618 35.58 -14.68 -0.88
C ALA A 618 34.53 -13.62 -1.33
N GLY A 619 34.88 -12.34 -1.29
CA GLY A 619 34.04 -11.23 -1.71
C GLY A 619 32.87 -10.92 -0.78
N SER A 620 32.93 -11.26 0.51
CA SER A 620 31.98 -10.81 1.53
C SER A 620 32.44 -9.49 2.15
N LEU A 621 31.49 -8.61 2.47
CA LEU A 621 31.79 -7.33 3.14
C LEU A 621 31.79 -7.43 4.68
N LEU A 622 31.61 -8.63 5.24
CA LEU A 622 31.43 -8.81 6.68
C LEU A 622 32.75 -9.16 7.40
N PRO A 623 33.08 -8.46 8.51
CA PRO A 623 34.13 -8.89 9.42
C PRO A 623 33.92 -10.33 9.90
N MET A 624 34.99 -11.10 9.92
CA MET A 624 35.01 -12.51 10.38
C MET A 624 34.30 -12.74 11.71
N GLU A 625 34.44 -11.79 12.64
CA GLU A 625 33.92 -11.85 14.01
C GLU A 625 32.38 -11.79 14.11
N ILE A 626 31.69 -11.21 13.11
CA ILE A 626 30.23 -11.01 13.16
C ILE A 626 29.46 -12.28 12.76
N LEU A 627 30.01 -13.07 11.83
CA LEU A 627 29.34 -14.27 11.33
C LEU A 627 29.71 -15.54 12.07
N LEU A 628 30.95 -15.67 12.57
CA LEU A 628 31.51 -16.95 13.00
C LEU A 628 32.44 -16.81 14.21
N PRO A 629 32.44 -17.79 15.13
CA PRO A 629 33.49 -17.90 16.13
C PRO A 629 34.87 -18.00 15.46
N ALA A 630 35.73 -17.06 15.79
CA ALA A 630 37.13 -17.03 15.39
C ALA A 630 37.93 -17.95 16.34
N GLU A 631 38.54 -19.02 15.81
CA GLU A 631 39.58 -19.81 16.51
C GLU A 631 40.23 -20.90 15.63
N LEU A 632 39.66 -21.24 14.46
CA LEU A 632 40.24 -22.22 13.51
C LEU A 632 40.26 -21.70 12.07
N PRO A 633 41.35 -21.97 11.31
CA PRO A 633 41.41 -21.68 9.88
C PRO A 633 40.40 -22.53 9.12
N GLY A 634 39.86 -21.98 8.03
CA GLY A 634 38.89 -22.65 7.18
C GLY A 634 38.78 -21.96 5.83
N LEU A 635 38.21 -22.65 4.85
CA LEU A 635 38.02 -22.12 3.50
C LEU A 635 36.57 -21.65 3.34
N TYR A 636 36.40 -20.48 2.74
CA TYR A 636 35.13 -19.77 2.60
C TYR A 636 34.68 -19.73 1.15
N THR A 637 33.41 -20.03 0.90
CA THR A 637 32.79 -19.94 -0.42
C THR A 637 31.48 -19.16 -0.32
N ARG A 638 31.40 -18.04 -1.03
CA ARG A 638 30.22 -17.17 -1.09
C ARG A 638 29.30 -17.59 -2.24
N LEU A 639 28.06 -17.94 -1.93
CA LEU A 639 27.02 -18.32 -2.90
C LEU A 639 26.04 -17.17 -3.09
N LYS A 640 26.00 -16.59 -4.30
CA LYS A 640 25.04 -15.56 -4.69
C LYS A 640 23.91 -16.14 -5.54
N GLY A 641 22.82 -15.38 -5.70
CA GLY A 641 21.75 -15.73 -6.62
C GLY A 641 20.86 -16.89 -6.13
N LEU A 642 20.77 -17.15 -4.82
CA LEU A 642 19.96 -18.28 -4.30
C LEU A 642 18.48 -18.22 -4.74
N GLN A 643 17.96 -17.04 -5.08
CA GLN A 643 16.60 -16.90 -5.60
C GLN A 643 16.38 -17.58 -6.97
N ARG A 644 17.46 -17.82 -7.73
CA ARG A 644 17.49 -18.51 -9.04
C ARG A 644 17.63 -20.04 -8.93
N LEU A 645 17.81 -20.58 -7.73
CA LEU A 645 18.03 -22.01 -7.52
C LEU A 645 16.73 -22.83 -7.76
N THR A 646 16.67 -23.52 -8.89
CA THR A 646 15.51 -24.34 -9.30
C THR A 646 15.45 -25.70 -8.57
N LYS A 647 16.59 -26.36 -8.39
CA LYS A 647 16.75 -27.69 -7.76
C LYS A 647 17.16 -27.58 -6.28
N GLU A 648 17.46 -28.71 -5.62
CA GLU A 648 18.10 -28.70 -4.30
C GLU A 648 19.60 -28.36 -4.42
N LEU A 649 20.12 -27.59 -3.47
CA LEU A 649 21.54 -27.27 -3.40
C LEU A 649 22.33 -28.52 -3.04
N THR A 650 23.08 -29.00 -4.02
CA THR A 650 24.05 -30.09 -3.92
C THR A 650 25.43 -29.59 -4.36
N PHE A 651 26.47 -30.04 -3.65
CA PHE A 651 27.88 -29.79 -3.95
C PHE A 651 28.74 -30.93 -3.37
N THR A 652 30.01 -30.99 -3.74
CA THR A 652 30.96 -31.99 -3.25
C THR A 652 31.97 -31.33 -2.30
N VAL A 653 32.28 -31.99 -1.19
CA VAL A 653 33.46 -31.70 -0.39
C VAL A 653 34.58 -32.63 -0.85
N CYS A 654 35.64 -32.05 -1.41
CA CYS A 654 36.84 -32.72 -1.88
C CYS A 654 37.95 -32.52 -0.83
N LEU A 655 38.31 -33.61 -0.14
CA LEU A 655 39.44 -33.65 0.77
C LEU A 655 40.69 -34.07 0.00
N GLN A 656 41.68 -33.18 -0.07
CA GLN A 656 43.01 -33.45 -0.60
C GLN A 656 43.96 -33.66 0.56
N TYR A 657 44.76 -34.72 0.56
CA TYR A 657 45.65 -35.03 1.67
C TYR A 657 46.86 -35.87 1.27
N LYS A 658 47.90 -35.81 2.09
CA LYS A 658 49.18 -36.51 1.88
C LYS A 658 49.61 -37.23 3.14
N TYR A 659 49.89 -38.53 3.03
CA TYR A 659 50.43 -39.31 4.15
C TYR A 659 51.89 -38.94 4.43
N THR A 660 52.35 -39.05 5.69
CA THR A 660 53.74 -38.75 6.08
C THR A 660 54.79 -39.60 5.36
N ASN A 661 54.39 -40.76 4.82
CA ASN A 661 55.28 -41.78 4.29
C ASN A 661 55.13 -41.98 2.76
N LEU A 662 54.28 -41.18 2.09
CA LEU A 662 54.01 -41.27 0.65
C LEU A 662 54.12 -39.88 0.03
N ASP A 663 54.77 -39.77 -1.13
CA ASP A 663 54.89 -38.48 -1.82
C ASP A 663 53.66 -38.10 -2.66
N GLU A 664 52.77 -39.06 -2.92
CA GLU A 664 51.53 -38.91 -3.70
C GLU A 664 50.40 -38.23 -2.90
N GLU A 665 49.60 -37.41 -3.59
CA GLU A 665 48.46 -36.69 -3.02
C GLU A 665 47.15 -37.46 -3.29
N VAL A 666 46.47 -37.85 -2.21
CA VAL A 666 45.24 -38.63 -2.25
C VAL A 666 44.03 -37.71 -2.17
N HIS A 667 42.95 -38.09 -2.86
CA HIS A 667 41.73 -37.30 -3.00
C HIS A 667 40.52 -38.15 -2.60
N GLU A 668 39.78 -37.71 -1.59
CA GLU A 668 38.47 -38.26 -1.23
C GLU A 668 37.36 -37.24 -1.50
N ARG A 669 36.16 -37.72 -1.89
CA ARG A 669 35.05 -36.85 -2.30
C ARG A 669 33.75 -37.31 -1.67
N GLN A 670 33.05 -36.41 -0.98
CA GLN A 670 31.74 -36.67 -0.41
C GLN A 670 30.72 -35.63 -0.89
N THR A 671 29.67 -36.09 -1.56
CA THR A 671 28.59 -35.22 -2.04
C THR A 671 27.60 -34.90 -0.92
N VAL A 672 27.23 -33.63 -0.81
CA VAL A 672 26.36 -33.10 0.24
C VAL A 672 25.19 -32.36 -0.39
N THR A 673 23.97 -32.79 -0.08
CA THR A 673 22.72 -32.08 -0.40
C THR A 673 22.14 -31.41 0.84
N VAL A 674 21.77 -30.14 0.72
CA VAL A 674 21.22 -29.32 1.83
C VAL A 674 19.80 -28.80 1.57
N GLY A 675 19.12 -29.31 0.54
CA GLY A 675 17.78 -28.87 0.14
C GLY A 675 17.83 -27.47 -0.47
N LYS A 676 16.72 -26.72 -0.35
CA LYS A 676 16.66 -25.30 -0.74
C LYS A 676 16.95 -24.40 0.48
N PRO A 677 18.09 -23.69 0.59
CA PRO A 677 18.41 -22.80 1.70
C PRO A 677 17.79 -21.39 1.53
N LEU A 678 17.48 -20.72 2.65
CA LEU A 678 17.05 -19.32 2.68
C LEU A 678 15.91 -19.01 1.67
N VAL A 679 15.98 -17.90 0.92
CA VAL A 679 14.93 -17.46 -0.02
C VAL A 679 14.63 -18.45 -1.14
N SER A 680 15.54 -19.38 -1.46
CA SER A 680 15.34 -20.32 -2.59
C SER A 680 14.08 -21.17 -2.45
N LYS A 681 13.60 -21.40 -1.22
CA LYS A 681 12.31 -22.08 -0.93
C LYS A 681 11.08 -21.34 -1.45
N LEU A 682 11.19 -20.04 -1.71
CA LEU A 682 10.08 -19.21 -2.21
C LEU A 682 9.94 -19.28 -3.74
N ASN A 683 10.91 -19.85 -4.48
CA ASN A 683 10.94 -19.92 -5.94
C ASN A 683 10.66 -18.55 -6.62
N LEU A 684 11.39 -17.49 -6.28
CA LEU A 684 11.11 -16.14 -6.82
C LEU A 684 11.27 -16.03 -8.36
N HIS A 685 11.97 -16.96 -8.98
CA HIS A 685 12.11 -17.10 -10.43
C HIS A 685 10.82 -17.60 -11.14
N GLU A 686 9.84 -18.15 -10.41
CA GLU A 686 8.59 -18.63 -10.99
C GLU A 686 7.51 -17.51 -10.99
N PRO A 687 6.84 -17.24 -12.13
CA PRO A 687 5.77 -16.26 -12.18
C PRO A 687 4.55 -16.72 -11.37
N ARG A 688 4.24 -16.01 -10.28
CA ARG A 688 3.09 -16.34 -9.43
C ARG A 688 1.80 -15.80 -10.02
N LEU A 689 0.88 -16.71 -10.36
CA LEU A 689 -0.51 -16.37 -10.63
C LEU A 689 -1.17 -15.80 -9.35
N PRO A 690 -2.02 -14.74 -9.46
CA PRO A 690 -2.79 -14.26 -8.33
C PRO A 690 -3.70 -15.38 -7.79
N ARG A 691 -3.40 -15.89 -6.60
CA ARG A 691 -4.29 -16.84 -5.92
C ARG A 691 -5.61 -16.13 -5.60
N SER A 692 -6.69 -16.59 -6.20
CA SER A 692 -8.04 -16.22 -5.78
C SER A 692 -8.26 -16.66 -4.33
N TYR A 693 -8.84 -15.78 -3.51
CA TYR A 693 -9.18 -16.10 -2.13
C TYR A 693 -10.37 -17.07 -2.08
N SER A 694 -10.11 -18.37 -2.23
CA SER A 694 -11.03 -19.44 -1.85
C SER A 694 -10.71 -19.90 -0.43
N ALA A 695 -11.59 -19.53 0.51
CA ALA A 695 -11.51 -19.96 1.92
C ALA A 695 -11.90 -21.44 2.07
N SER A 696 -11.07 -22.36 1.54
CA SER A 696 -11.08 -23.79 1.82
C SER A 696 -9.92 -24.51 1.12
N SER A 697 -8.81 -24.68 1.82
CA SER A 697 -7.93 -25.83 1.63
C SER A 697 -7.18 -26.13 2.92
N SER A 698 -7.47 -27.28 3.51
CA SER A 698 -6.63 -27.90 4.54
C SER A 698 -5.27 -28.19 3.94
N PHE A 699 -4.19 -27.83 4.65
CA PHE A 699 -2.86 -28.35 4.36
C PHE A 699 -2.82 -29.83 4.77
N ASP A 700 -2.97 -30.74 3.81
CA ASP A 700 -2.85 -32.18 4.07
C ASP A 700 -1.39 -32.55 4.37
N LEU A 701 -1.08 -32.61 5.66
CA LEU A 701 0.26 -32.84 6.21
C LEU A 701 0.67 -34.34 6.20
N HIS A 702 0.34 -35.10 5.15
CA HIS A 702 0.64 -36.54 5.07
C HIS A 702 1.02 -37.02 3.66
N SER A 703 2.26 -36.71 3.24
CA SER A 703 2.92 -37.38 2.09
C SER A 703 4.45 -37.47 2.23
N PHE A 704 4.96 -37.61 3.45
CA PHE A 704 6.36 -38.01 3.72
C PHE A 704 6.45 -39.48 4.12
N SER A 705 6.44 -40.39 3.15
CA SER A 705 6.91 -41.77 3.34
C SER A 705 7.20 -42.49 2.02
N HIS A 706 8.46 -42.90 1.88
CA HIS A 706 9.00 -43.89 0.93
C HIS A 706 9.06 -43.56 -0.57
N SER A 707 10.30 -43.38 -1.03
CA SER A 707 10.77 -43.57 -2.40
C SER A 707 10.94 -45.05 -2.77
N SER A 708 10.50 -45.47 -3.97
CA SER A 708 11.15 -46.57 -4.72
C SER A 708 10.69 -46.68 -6.19
N SER A 709 11.58 -46.30 -7.11
CA SER A 709 11.94 -46.99 -8.37
C SER A 709 10.90 -47.42 -9.44
N PHE A 710 11.04 -46.76 -10.61
CA PHE A 710 11.03 -47.32 -11.99
C PHE A 710 9.71 -47.73 -12.70
N PRO A 711 9.70 -47.78 -14.06
CA PRO A 711 8.49 -47.58 -14.88
C PRO A 711 8.14 -48.77 -15.79
N GLU A 712 6.94 -48.74 -16.42
CA GLU A 712 6.72 -49.10 -17.84
C GLU A 712 5.24 -49.01 -18.26
N GLY A 713 5.00 -48.68 -19.54
CA GLY A 713 4.16 -49.52 -20.41
C GLY A 713 2.63 -49.35 -20.46
N PHE A 714 2.15 -48.95 -21.64
CA PHE A 714 0.91 -49.42 -22.30
C PHE A 714 -0.49 -49.01 -21.76
N GLY A 715 -1.22 -48.23 -22.58
CA GLY A 715 -2.66 -48.46 -22.81
C GLY A 715 -2.88 -49.60 -23.84
N PRO A 716 -4.08 -49.81 -24.42
CA PRO A 716 -5.24 -48.90 -24.48
C PRO A 716 -6.62 -49.58 -24.21
N SER A 717 -7.74 -48.82 -24.28
CA SER A 717 -8.90 -49.05 -25.17
C SER A 717 -10.23 -48.40 -24.71
N PHE A 718 -10.90 -47.71 -25.63
CA PHE A 718 -12.32 -47.26 -25.58
C PHE A 718 -13.23 -48.33 -26.24
N PRO A 719 -14.57 -48.31 -26.04
CA PRO A 719 -15.53 -47.51 -26.87
C PRO A 719 -16.47 -46.63 -26.02
N ALA A 720 -16.89 -45.41 -26.42
CA ALA A 720 -17.87 -45.04 -27.48
C ALA A 720 -19.33 -45.45 -27.14
N SER A 721 -20.41 -44.69 -27.42
CA SER A 721 -20.68 -43.63 -28.43
C SER A 721 -21.85 -42.72 -27.92
N GLU A 722 -21.97 -41.42 -28.26
CA GLU A 722 -22.76 -40.79 -29.37
C GLU A 722 -23.06 -39.32 -28.93
N THR A 723 -23.43 -38.28 -29.70
CA THR A 723 -23.47 -37.96 -31.16
C THR A 723 -23.68 -36.44 -31.34
N SER A 724 -23.24 -35.89 -32.50
CA SER A 724 -23.78 -34.70 -33.21
C SER A 724 -23.74 -33.29 -32.56
N SER A 725 -23.42 -32.19 -33.26
CA SER A 725 -22.89 -32.02 -34.64
C SER A 725 -22.54 -30.55 -35.00
N ILE A 726 -21.49 -30.37 -35.82
CA ILE A 726 -21.28 -29.27 -36.81
C ILE A 726 -20.96 -27.86 -36.25
N GLY A 727 -19.96 -27.12 -36.77
CA GLY A 727 -19.07 -27.42 -37.89
C GLY A 727 -17.81 -26.55 -37.99
N SER A 728 -16.83 -27.05 -38.72
CA SER A 728 -15.46 -26.53 -38.87
C SER A 728 -15.29 -25.58 -40.05
N ALA A 729 -14.23 -24.77 -40.04
CA ALA A 729 -13.23 -24.77 -41.12
C ALA A 729 -11.96 -23.96 -40.74
N SER A 730 -10.81 -24.51 -41.09
CA SER A 730 -9.50 -23.83 -41.13
C SER A 730 -8.95 -24.01 -42.54
N THR A 731 -8.43 -22.94 -43.15
CA THR A 731 -7.38 -23.09 -44.18
C THR A 731 -6.56 -21.83 -44.42
N THR A 732 -5.25 -22.07 -44.53
CA THR A 732 -4.21 -21.18 -45.06
C THR A 732 -4.39 -20.92 -46.56
N TRP A 733 -4.08 -19.71 -47.05
CA TRP A 733 -3.28 -19.56 -48.28
C TRP A 733 -2.66 -18.17 -48.47
N SER A 734 -1.55 -18.16 -49.22
CA SER A 734 -0.69 -17.02 -49.55
C SER A 734 -0.72 -16.73 -51.05
N TYR A 735 -0.75 -15.47 -51.49
CA TYR A 735 -0.37 -15.11 -52.86
C TYR A 735 0.19 -13.68 -52.98
N TYR A 736 1.01 -13.47 -54.02
CA TYR A 736 1.80 -12.27 -54.34
C TYR A 736 0.99 -11.02 -54.71
N SER A 737 1.60 -9.85 -54.49
CA SER A 737 1.87 -8.85 -55.55
C SER A 737 2.87 -7.77 -55.10
N GLN A 738 3.94 -7.54 -55.88
CA GLN A 738 4.74 -6.31 -55.81
C GLN A 738 4.14 -5.22 -56.73
N PRO A 739 4.62 -3.98 -56.66
CA PRO A 739 5.71 -3.61 -57.59
C PRO A 739 6.88 -2.90 -56.90
N GLY A 740 8.10 -3.16 -57.37
CA GLY A 740 9.30 -2.42 -56.94
C GLY A 740 9.86 -1.53 -58.05
N VAL A 741 10.48 -0.41 -57.68
CA VAL A 741 11.52 0.27 -58.47
C VAL A 741 12.64 0.72 -57.52
N SER A 742 13.87 0.61 -58.01
CA SER A 742 15.16 0.80 -57.33
C SER A 742 15.52 2.25 -56.92
N ALA A 743 16.29 2.42 -55.83
CA ALA A 743 17.63 3.04 -55.89
C ALA A 743 18.40 3.00 -54.54
N THR A 744 19.70 2.76 -54.62
CA THR A 744 20.77 2.99 -53.61
C THR A 744 22.00 3.53 -54.37
N PRO A 745 23.08 4.05 -53.74
CA PRO A 745 23.31 4.45 -52.34
C PRO A 745 23.86 5.91 -52.19
N SER A 746 24.01 6.41 -50.96
CA SER A 746 25.16 7.28 -50.58
C SER A 746 25.28 7.53 -49.07
N SER A 747 26.43 7.13 -48.51
CA SER A 747 27.10 7.81 -47.39
C SER A 747 28.08 8.85 -48.01
N PRO A 748 28.65 9.87 -47.31
CA PRO A 748 29.26 9.77 -45.98
C PRO A 748 29.12 11.00 -45.05
N GLY A 749 29.62 10.90 -43.81
CA GLY A 749 29.80 12.05 -42.90
C GLY A 749 30.31 11.64 -41.51
N LYS A 750 31.57 11.95 -41.20
CA LYS A 750 32.22 11.70 -39.90
C LYS A 750 32.04 12.89 -38.92
N LEU A 751 32.62 12.72 -37.71
CA LEU A 751 33.01 13.74 -36.71
C LEU A 751 31.91 14.05 -35.67
N ASN A 752 32.16 14.13 -34.35
CA ASN A 752 33.36 13.85 -33.55
C ASN A 752 32.99 13.53 -32.08
N LEU A 753 33.82 12.74 -31.39
CA LEU A 753 33.91 12.68 -29.91
C LEU A 753 34.81 13.81 -29.38
N PRO A 754 34.66 14.19 -28.10
CA PRO A 754 35.68 13.84 -27.08
C PRO A 754 35.00 13.23 -25.82
N VAL A 755 35.54 12.23 -25.09
CA VAL A 755 36.91 11.93 -24.61
C VAL A 755 37.35 12.84 -23.46
N GLU A 756 37.50 12.22 -22.28
CA GLU A 756 38.10 12.77 -21.06
C GLU A 756 39.63 12.89 -21.20
N ASP A 757 40.25 13.79 -20.44
CA ASP A 757 41.69 13.77 -20.18
C ASP A 757 41.98 14.29 -18.75
N ASP A 758 43.15 13.93 -18.23
CA ASP A 758 43.44 13.81 -16.79
C ASP A 758 44.63 14.69 -16.34
N SER A 759 44.86 14.80 -15.02
CA SER A 759 46.14 15.25 -14.38
C SER A 759 46.52 16.78 -14.41
N PRO A 760 47.55 17.25 -13.64
CA PRO A 760 47.69 17.15 -12.16
C PRO A 760 48.34 18.40 -11.45
N GLU A 761 48.62 18.24 -10.13
CA GLU A 761 49.62 18.95 -9.26
C GLU A 761 49.44 20.44 -8.80
N LEU A 762 49.47 20.69 -7.47
CA LEU A 762 50.60 21.26 -6.67
C LEU A 762 50.18 21.72 -5.23
N PHE A 763 50.98 21.34 -4.21
CA PHE A 763 51.35 21.96 -2.89
C PHE A 763 50.42 22.99 -2.16
N ASP A 764 50.36 23.15 -0.82
CA ASP A 764 51.31 22.83 0.27
C ASP A 764 50.63 22.70 1.68
N SER A 765 51.43 22.35 2.70
CA SER A 765 51.30 22.41 4.18
C SER A 765 50.27 23.37 4.82
N ASP A 766 49.66 23.09 5.99
CA ASP A 766 50.33 23.02 7.31
C ASP A 766 49.43 22.44 8.46
N ALA A 767 50.03 22.06 9.59
CA ALA A 767 49.32 21.60 10.82
C ALA A 767 49.77 22.40 12.07
N PRO A 768 48.95 22.50 13.13
CA PRO A 768 49.39 21.88 14.41
C PRO A 768 48.30 21.37 15.38
N GLN A 769 48.74 20.53 16.32
CA GLN A 769 48.07 20.03 17.54
C GLN A 769 48.94 20.42 18.77
N PRO A 770 48.69 19.98 20.04
CA PRO A 770 47.46 19.81 20.84
C PRO A 770 47.63 20.41 22.28
N LEU A 771 46.70 20.24 23.24
CA LEU A 771 46.98 20.37 24.71
C LEU A 771 45.98 19.62 25.67
N THR A 772 46.43 18.47 26.20
CA THR A 772 46.40 18.01 27.64
C THR A 772 45.14 17.72 28.51
N THR A 773 44.93 16.40 28.75
CA THR A 773 44.98 15.60 30.03
C THR A 773 43.93 15.62 31.19
N SER A 774 43.79 14.39 31.77
CA SER A 774 43.45 14.00 33.18
C SER A 774 41.95 13.78 33.53
N LYS A 775 41.52 12.87 34.44
CA LYS A 775 42.15 11.83 35.30
C LYS A 775 41.09 10.79 35.77
N SER A 776 41.45 9.71 36.49
CA SER A 776 40.62 8.48 36.67
C SER A 776 40.38 7.97 38.12
N LEU A 777 39.28 7.19 38.30
CA LEU A 777 38.99 6.11 39.31
C LEU A 777 38.83 6.48 40.82
N PRO A 778 38.28 5.62 41.73
CA PRO A 778 38.08 4.14 41.67
C PRO A 778 36.71 3.53 42.17
N HIS A 779 36.71 2.18 42.28
CA HIS A 779 35.62 1.19 42.51
C HIS A 779 34.85 1.13 43.86
N GLY A 780 33.72 0.38 43.83
CA GLY A 780 33.22 -0.49 44.92
C GLY A 780 32.30 -1.62 44.40
N GLN A 781 32.51 -2.87 44.80
CA GLN A 781 31.78 -4.08 44.34
C GLN A 781 30.83 -4.65 45.41
N VAL A 782 29.72 -5.28 44.98
CA VAL A 782 29.10 -6.49 45.60
C VAL A 782 28.44 -7.32 44.48
N GLU A 783 28.64 -8.64 44.48
CA GLU A 783 27.99 -9.60 43.56
C GLU A 783 26.85 -10.36 44.26
N ASP A 784 25.82 -10.79 43.52
CA ASP A 784 25.39 -12.20 43.55
C ASP A 784 24.62 -12.60 42.27
N LEU A 785 24.50 -13.92 42.05
CA LEU A 785 24.10 -14.62 40.81
C LEU A 785 22.55 -14.80 40.70
N THR A 786 21.89 -15.24 39.62
CA THR A 786 22.29 -15.92 38.36
C THR A 786 21.21 -15.78 37.28
N TYR A 787 21.58 -15.71 36.00
CA TYR A 787 21.08 -16.52 34.86
C TYR A 787 21.61 -15.88 33.55
N ARG A 788 22.55 -16.55 32.86
CA ARG A 788 23.30 -15.98 31.72
C ARG A 788 22.92 -16.63 30.38
N PHE A 789 22.69 -15.81 29.37
CA PHE A 789 23.17 -16.05 28.00
C PHE A 789 24.19 -14.95 27.66
N SER A 790 25.18 -15.29 26.82
CA SER A 790 26.47 -14.58 26.76
C SER A 790 26.38 -13.21 26.10
N ASN A 791 26.63 -12.14 26.87
CA ASN A 791 26.77 -10.78 26.35
C ASN A 791 28.23 -10.40 26.08
N MET A 792 28.41 -9.56 25.06
CA MET A 792 29.66 -8.94 24.63
C MET A 792 30.41 -8.23 25.77
N HIS A 793 31.73 -8.13 25.64
CA HIS A 793 32.53 -7.20 26.44
C HIS A 793 32.89 -5.96 25.61
N ASN A 794 32.50 -4.79 26.13
CA ASN A 794 33.09 -3.52 25.73
C ASN A 794 34.50 -3.40 26.33
N PHE A 795 35.49 -3.12 25.48
CA PHE A 795 36.72 -2.40 25.85
C PHE A 795 36.93 -1.32 24.78
N HIS A 796 36.52 -0.07 25.00
CA HIS A 796 37.20 0.99 25.77
C HIS A 796 38.46 1.59 25.12
N SER A 797 38.28 2.84 24.67
CA SER A 797 39.20 3.97 24.83
C SER A 797 40.47 4.07 23.98
N CYS A 798 40.43 5.00 23.02
CA CYS A 798 41.33 6.16 22.99
C CYS A 798 40.47 7.44 22.98
#